data_AF-A0A538S7Z8-F1
#
_entry.id   AF-A0A538S7Z8-F1
#
_cell.length_a   1.000
_cell.length_b   1.000
_cell.length_c   1.000
_cell.angle_alpha   90.00
_cell.angle_beta   90.00
_cell.angle_gamma   90.00
#
_symmetry.space_group_name_H-M   'P 1'
#
loop_
_entity.id
_entity.type
_entity.pdbx_description
1 polymer ?
#
loop_
_entity_poly.entity_id
_entity_poly.type
_entity_poly.pdbx_seq_one_letter_code
_entity_poly.pdbx_strand_id
1 'polypeptide(L)'
;MRRRLILVPVVAVGLAAWAVVAACAPAPASAQPSSPGSSAATATPPAAPPVPRVTWIEQRAAERDTTGLRAALQARAVAVRAAAARALGLIQERSTREALLSALDDRSATVRREAAFAIGLLGDSTAVSPLAARWEREIDPATREALITAIGYLSAQAGAPTVSRALSAKREYERWDAALAAARIRSRELVAPLVAQAGDARAEMRWRVAYALGRIGDRTAAPTLRSLSRDRAEMVRMSAARALAEVGDSAATDVLAALLKDSGWRVRVNAARALGQLQGRDRASSVRALLEDPSAHVRWEAASALGQLRDSSSVAALTRALADTATGVVQGAAISLLNIQGERAIPTVAPQLDLLPAFLRSGLIEALGTVPGPMALQTLLARARDPNDAPTAAGAVSGLGHRKADSGQVIPVLRSLLGARDFTVASSAADAIGQLADSASVPSLVPLLGRSGTTQDADVRASAAGALAAIKTREALAALATMRRDPERRIRETVCTALGFPADSIGLVKNPLLRAPAVKPVPRTAQIRTERGIVQIAFDHARAPVTVENFVSLARAGYFNGIAFHRVVPNFVVQDGCPRGDGWGGPGYEIPCEYNDHAYVTGTVGMALSGKDTGGSQWFVTLSPQPRLEGRYTVFAAVTRGMEVVERIMPGDRILSVTLK
;
A
#
# COMPACT_ATOMS: atom_id res chain seq x y z
N MET A 1 6.56 -12.18 4.56
CA MET A 1 5.37 -11.30 4.44
C MET A 1 5.12 -10.99 2.97
N ARG A 2 4.07 -11.51 2.35
CA ARG A 2 3.56 -11.00 1.06
C ARG A 2 2.22 -10.31 1.33
N ARG A 3 2.15 -9.00 1.11
CA ARG A 3 0.88 -8.30 0.87
C ARG A 3 0.94 -7.70 -0.54
N ARG A 4 0.37 -8.42 -1.51
CA ARG A 4 -0.37 -7.76 -2.60
C ARG A 4 -1.39 -6.81 -1.92
N LEU A 5 -1.89 -5.79 -2.61
CA LEU A 5 -2.87 -4.84 -2.04
C LEU A 5 -4.30 -5.44 -1.80
N ILE A 6 -4.39 -6.76 -1.78
CA ILE A 6 -5.52 -7.60 -1.34
C ILE A 6 -5.83 -7.34 0.15
N LEU A 7 -6.99 -7.82 0.61
CA LEU A 7 -7.59 -7.56 1.92
C LEU A 7 -6.61 -7.66 3.10
N VAL A 8 -6.89 -6.89 4.15
CA VAL A 8 -6.48 -7.27 5.51
C VAL A 8 -7.41 -8.40 5.95
N PRO A 9 -6.93 -9.63 6.19
CA PRO A 9 -7.75 -10.65 6.83
C PRO A 9 -7.98 -10.20 8.27
N VAL A 10 -9.25 -10.04 8.68
CA VAL A 10 -9.60 -9.52 10.02
C VAL A 10 -9.61 -10.65 11.06
N VAL A 11 -8.55 -11.46 11.08
CA VAL A 11 -8.43 -12.64 11.96
C VAL A 11 -7.00 -12.77 12.50
N ALA A 12 -6.91 -12.97 13.82
CA ALA A 12 -5.76 -13.39 14.61
C ALA A 12 -4.50 -12.47 14.66
N VAL A 13 -4.39 -11.70 15.75
CA VAL A 13 -3.10 -11.41 16.43
C VAL A 13 -3.30 -11.61 17.94
N GLY A 14 -2.51 -12.50 18.55
CA GLY A 14 -2.50 -12.76 20.00
C GLY A 14 -1.49 -11.91 20.77
N LEU A 15 -1.58 -11.91 22.10
CA LEU A 15 -0.82 -11.05 23.02
C LEU A 15 0.49 -11.68 23.52
N ALA A 16 1.45 -10.83 23.89
CA ALA A 16 2.45 -11.06 24.94
C ALA A 16 2.92 -9.72 25.55
N ALA A 17 3.29 -9.70 26.84
CA ALA A 17 3.82 -8.53 27.58
C ALA A 17 5.37 -8.40 27.39
N TRP A 18 6.21 -7.63 28.10
CA TRP A 18 6.31 -7.08 29.48
C TRP A 18 6.81 -5.59 29.41
N ALA A 19 6.63 -4.62 30.31
CA ALA A 19 6.85 -4.45 31.79
C ALA A 19 8.36 -4.40 32.16
N VAL A 20 8.93 -3.54 33.05
CA VAL A 20 8.48 -2.57 34.12
C VAL A 20 9.74 -1.70 34.54
N VAL A 21 9.82 -0.51 35.21
CA VAL A 21 8.94 0.64 35.60
C VAL A 21 9.78 1.87 36.12
N ALA A 22 9.30 3.13 35.95
CA ALA A 22 9.61 4.44 36.66
C ALA A 22 11.09 4.91 36.93
N ALA A 23 11.45 6.18 37.26
CA ALA A 23 10.83 7.50 37.56
C ALA A 23 11.88 8.63 37.22
N CYS A 24 11.82 9.97 37.50
CA CYS A 24 10.87 11.03 37.94
C CYS A 24 11.50 12.42 37.51
N ALA A 25 10.76 13.51 37.19
CA ALA A 25 10.27 14.66 38.01
C ALA A 25 11.32 15.62 38.67
N PRO A 26 11.07 16.94 38.85
CA PRO A 26 10.24 17.89 38.05
C PRO A 26 10.70 19.40 37.96
N ALA A 27 10.35 20.07 36.84
CA ALA A 27 9.91 21.51 36.71
C ALA A 27 10.82 22.69 37.21
N PRO A 28 10.41 24.00 37.14
CA PRO A 28 9.36 24.70 36.36
C PRO A 28 9.79 26.02 35.62
N ALA A 29 8.88 26.57 34.77
CA ALA A 29 8.72 28.01 34.39
C ALA A 29 9.89 28.77 33.67
N SER A 30 9.74 29.93 33.01
CA SER A 30 8.66 30.64 32.24
C SER A 30 9.38 31.68 31.32
N ALA A 31 8.82 32.45 30.36
CA ALA A 31 7.45 32.82 30.01
C ALA A 31 7.30 33.14 28.49
N GLN A 32 6.11 33.61 28.08
CA GLN A 32 5.70 34.13 26.76
C GLN A 32 6.03 35.64 26.60
N PRO A 33 5.82 36.34 25.44
CA PRO A 33 5.01 36.04 24.23
C PRO A 33 5.88 36.00 22.91
N SER A 34 5.45 36.17 21.64
CA SER A 34 4.25 36.77 21.00
C SER A 34 3.93 36.17 19.61
N SER A 35 3.02 36.80 18.85
CA SER A 35 2.71 36.62 17.41
C SER A 35 2.33 38.02 16.84
N PRO A 36 2.26 38.32 15.51
CA PRO A 36 1.67 37.56 14.37
C PRO A 36 2.64 37.42 13.16
N GLY A 37 2.29 36.90 11.96
CA GLY A 37 1.08 36.21 11.46
C GLY A 37 1.07 36.05 9.92
N SER A 38 0.00 35.43 9.39
CA SER A 38 -0.48 35.43 7.97
C SER A 38 0.41 34.97 6.78
N SER A 39 0.06 33.80 6.24
CA SER A 39 -0.15 33.49 4.81
C SER A 39 0.77 34.05 3.69
N ALA A 40 1.40 33.14 2.94
CA ALA A 40 1.61 33.27 1.49
C ALA A 40 1.60 31.88 0.81
N ALA A 41 1.01 31.76 -0.39
CA ALA A 41 1.04 30.54 -1.20
C ALA A 41 2.13 30.64 -2.28
N THR A 42 3.03 29.65 -2.35
CA THR A 42 4.11 29.62 -3.35
C THR A 42 3.73 28.77 -4.55
N ALA A 43 3.53 29.41 -5.72
CA ALA A 43 3.40 28.71 -6.98
C ALA A 43 4.75 28.12 -7.43
N THR A 44 4.73 26.89 -7.96
CA THR A 44 5.93 26.22 -8.49
C THR A 44 6.40 26.89 -9.78
N PRO A 45 7.70 27.24 -9.94
CA PRO A 45 8.21 27.75 -11.21
C PRO A 45 8.19 26.67 -12.30
N PRO A 46 8.13 27.06 -13.60
CA PRO A 46 8.10 26.10 -14.70
C PRO A 46 9.40 25.30 -14.81
N ALA A 47 9.28 24.02 -15.20
CA ALA A 47 10.43 23.14 -15.35
C ALA A 47 11.38 23.62 -16.47
N ALA A 48 12.68 23.66 -16.17
CA ALA A 48 13.74 23.92 -17.14
C ALA A 48 13.91 22.74 -18.13
N PRO A 49 14.37 22.99 -19.37
CA PRO A 49 14.59 21.92 -20.34
C PRO A 49 15.70 20.94 -19.89
N PRO A 50 15.62 19.66 -20.26
CA PRO A 50 16.59 18.64 -19.85
C PRO A 50 17.98 18.94 -20.43
N VAL A 51 19.00 18.92 -19.57
CA VAL A 51 20.39 19.13 -19.98
C VAL A 51 20.91 17.86 -20.67
N PRO A 52 21.61 17.93 -21.83
CA PRO A 52 22.06 16.74 -22.59
C PRO A 52 23.01 15.75 -21.87
N ARG A 53 23.45 16.06 -20.64
CA ARG A 53 24.21 15.13 -19.77
C ARG A 53 23.35 14.42 -18.73
N VAL A 54 22.09 14.83 -18.55
CA VAL A 54 21.11 14.18 -17.66
C VAL A 54 20.36 13.09 -18.41
N THR A 55 20.02 13.29 -19.68
CA THR A 55 19.45 12.24 -20.56
C THR A 55 20.36 11.01 -20.69
N TRP A 56 21.68 11.21 -20.64
CA TRP A 56 22.67 10.12 -20.59
C TRP A 56 22.69 9.39 -19.23
N ILE A 57 22.36 10.06 -18.13
CA ILE A 57 22.15 9.43 -16.82
C ILE A 57 20.85 8.62 -16.82
N GLU A 58 19.78 9.14 -17.43
CA GLU A 58 18.51 8.45 -17.61
C GLU A 58 18.67 7.17 -18.45
N GLN A 59 19.45 7.23 -19.55
CA GLN A 59 19.83 6.03 -20.31
C GLN A 59 20.57 5.02 -19.43
N ARG A 60 21.63 5.44 -18.71
CA ARG A 60 22.37 4.53 -17.81
C ARG A 60 21.54 3.99 -16.65
N ALA A 61 20.51 4.70 -16.21
CA ALA A 61 19.55 4.23 -15.22
C ALA A 61 18.62 3.14 -15.81
N ALA A 62 18.15 3.31 -17.05
CA ALA A 62 17.35 2.30 -17.76
C ALA A 62 18.16 1.04 -18.10
N GLU A 63 19.43 1.20 -18.50
CA GLU A 63 20.40 0.12 -18.70
C GLU A 63 20.88 -0.52 -17.38
N ARG A 64 20.64 0.16 -16.24
CA ARG A 64 21.04 -0.20 -14.87
C ARG A 64 22.56 -0.28 -14.66
N ASP A 65 23.33 0.55 -15.36
CA ASP A 65 24.80 0.65 -15.28
C ASP A 65 25.25 1.32 -13.98
N THR A 66 25.29 0.55 -12.88
CA THR A 66 25.75 1.04 -11.56
C THR A 66 27.22 1.45 -11.55
N THR A 67 28.05 0.98 -12.48
CA THR A 67 29.47 1.36 -12.56
C THR A 67 29.62 2.74 -13.22
N GLY A 68 28.95 2.96 -14.35
CA GLY A 68 28.88 4.26 -15.02
C GLY A 68 28.21 5.34 -14.18
N LEU A 69 27.17 4.98 -13.43
CA LEU A 69 26.50 5.89 -12.49
C LEU A 69 27.37 6.21 -11.26
N ARG A 70 28.14 5.24 -10.72
CA ARG A 70 29.13 5.52 -9.66
C ARG A 70 30.23 6.47 -10.14
N ALA A 71 30.71 6.32 -11.38
CA ALA A 71 31.66 7.27 -11.97
C ALA A 71 31.04 8.68 -12.15
N ALA A 72 29.75 8.76 -12.50
CA ALA A 72 29.04 10.03 -12.64
C ALA A 72 28.86 10.81 -11.32
N LEU A 73 28.98 10.16 -10.15
CA LEU A 73 29.06 10.84 -8.85
C LEU A 73 30.31 11.72 -8.69
N GLN A 74 31.30 11.65 -9.58
CA GLN A 74 32.48 12.53 -9.59
C GLN A 74 32.43 13.60 -10.70
N ALA A 75 31.28 13.77 -11.37
CA ALA A 75 31.14 14.73 -12.46
C ALA A 75 31.20 16.19 -11.98
N ARG A 76 31.88 17.06 -12.72
CA ARG A 76 31.97 18.52 -12.44
C ARG A 76 30.60 19.20 -12.28
N ALA A 77 29.59 18.76 -13.04
CA ALA A 77 28.25 19.35 -13.03
C ALA A 77 27.39 18.77 -11.89
N VAL A 78 26.90 19.65 -11.00
CA VAL A 78 26.05 19.30 -9.84
C VAL A 78 24.83 18.48 -10.24
N ALA A 79 24.12 18.87 -11.31
CA ALA A 79 22.94 18.17 -11.79
C ALA A 79 23.23 16.71 -12.21
N VAL A 80 24.42 16.43 -12.76
CA VAL A 80 24.82 15.07 -13.16
C VAL A 80 25.08 14.20 -11.93
N ARG A 81 25.76 14.73 -10.91
CA ARG A 81 25.98 14.01 -9.64
C ARG A 81 24.68 13.73 -8.90
N ALA A 82 23.78 14.73 -8.84
CA ALA A 82 22.47 14.60 -8.21
C ALA A 82 21.58 13.56 -8.93
N ALA A 83 21.54 13.59 -10.27
CA ALA A 83 20.82 12.59 -11.06
C ALA A 83 21.43 11.19 -10.90
N ALA A 84 22.77 11.08 -10.86
CA ALA A 84 23.45 9.80 -10.65
C ALA A 84 23.14 9.20 -9.26
N ALA A 85 23.14 10.02 -8.20
CA ALA A 85 22.76 9.57 -6.86
C ALA A 85 21.32 9.04 -6.83
N ARG A 86 20.35 9.78 -7.40
CA ARG A 86 18.97 9.33 -7.54
C ARG A 86 18.86 8.03 -8.34
N ALA A 87 19.55 7.92 -9.49
CA ALA A 87 19.53 6.73 -10.33
C ALA A 87 20.04 5.47 -9.61
N LEU A 88 21.13 5.56 -8.85
CA LEU A 88 21.65 4.46 -8.03
C LEU A 88 20.62 4.02 -6.97
N GLY A 89 19.99 4.99 -6.29
CA GLY A 89 18.90 4.75 -5.34
C GLY A 89 17.65 4.11 -5.96
N LEU A 90 17.31 4.48 -7.20
CA LEU A 90 16.22 3.88 -7.96
C LEU A 90 16.55 2.46 -8.44
N ILE A 91 17.80 2.14 -8.78
CA ILE A 91 18.19 0.77 -9.15
C ILE A 91 18.10 -0.17 -7.93
N GLN A 92 18.36 0.33 -6.72
CA GLN A 92 18.40 -0.41 -5.44
C GLN A 92 19.35 -1.60 -5.45
N GLU A 93 20.62 -1.34 -5.75
CA GLU A 93 21.73 -2.31 -5.70
C GLU A 93 22.68 -1.91 -4.55
N ARG A 94 23.03 -2.83 -3.65
CA ARG A 94 23.70 -2.52 -2.38
C ARG A 94 25.20 -2.21 -2.52
N SER A 95 25.90 -2.70 -3.54
CA SER A 95 27.31 -2.33 -3.80
C SER A 95 27.49 -0.85 -4.18
N THR A 96 26.38 -0.12 -4.37
CA THR A 96 26.38 1.34 -4.52
C THR A 96 26.46 2.11 -3.20
N ARG A 97 26.26 1.45 -2.04
CA ARG A 97 26.20 2.06 -0.69
C ARG A 97 27.37 3.00 -0.40
N GLU A 98 28.62 2.53 -0.51
CA GLU A 98 29.78 3.35 -0.14
C GLU A 98 29.94 4.59 -1.03
N ALA A 99 29.58 4.49 -2.31
CA ALA A 99 29.60 5.62 -3.24
C ALA A 99 28.51 6.65 -2.91
N LEU A 100 27.33 6.20 -2.48
CA LEU A 100 26.26 7.08 -1.99
C LEU A 100 26.57 7.68 -0.61
N LEU A 101 27.22 6.93 0.29
CA LEU A 101 27.71 7.44 1.57
C LEU A 101 28.77 8.54 1.35
N SER A 102 29.71 8.36 0.42
CA SER A 102 30.64 9.40 0.01
C SER A 102 29.94 10.65 -0.54
N ALA A 103 28.84 10.47 -1.30
CA ALA A 103 28.05 11.58 -1.82
C ALA A 103 27.26 12.37 -0.74
N LEU A 104 27.15 11.87 0.51
CA LEU A 104 26.63 12.65 1.63
C LEU A 104 27.53 13.83 2.04
N ASP A 105 28.81 13.81 1.67
CA ASP A 105 29.75 14.91 1.96
C ASP A 105 30.07 15.78 0.73
N ASP A 106 29.23 15.71 -0.31
CA ASP A 106 29.30 16.63 -1.47
C ASP A 106 29.09 18.09 -1.05
N ARG A 107 29.83 19.01 -1.67
CA ARG A 107 29.74 20.46 -1.42
C ARG A 107 28.32 21.00 -1.69
N SER A 108 27.60 20.44 -2.65
CA SER A 108 26.24 20.84 -3.02
C SER A 108 25.18 20.09 -2.19
N ALA A 109 24.33 20.86 -1.50
CA ALA A 109 23.17 20.34 -0.77
C ALA A 109 22.26 19.47 -1.65
N THR A 110 22.05 19.85 -2.92
CA THR A 110 21.25 19.07 -3.87
C THR A 110 21.78 17.64 -4.00
N VAL A 111 23.10 17.44 -4.14
CA VAL A 111 23.69 16.10 -4.25
C VAL A 111 23.53 15.31 -2.95
N ARG A 112 23.78 15.95 -1.80
CA ARG A 112 23.62 15.33 -0.48
C ARG A 112 22.18 14.88 -0.22
N ARG A 113 21.19 15.69 -0.62
CA ARG A 113 19.76 15.39 -0.52
C ARG A 113 19.36 14.18 -1.38
N GLU A 114 19.81 14.14 -2.64
CA GLU A 114 19.56 12.99 -3.52
C GLU A 114 20.28 11.72 -3.03
N ALA A 115 21.49 11.84 -2.47
CA ALA A 115 22.22 10.73 -1.86
C ALA A 115 21.52 10.20 -0.60
N ALA A 116 21.04 11.07 0.29
CA ALA A 116 20.27 10.68 1.47
C ALA A 116 19.00 9.90 1.08
N PHE A 117 18.22 10.43 0.14
CA PHE A 117 17.04 9.75 -0.40
C PHE A 117 17.38 8.38 -1.01
N ALA A 118 18.45 8.32 -1.82
CA ALA A 118 18.93 7.08 -2.43
C ALA A 118 19.35 6.01 -1.41
N ILE A 119 20.05 6.40 -0.34
CA ILE A 119 20.42 5.49 0.77
C ILE A 119 19.17 4.95 1.48
N GLY A 120 18.18 5.82 1.75
CA GLY A 120 16.90 5.40 2.32
C GLY A 120 16.20 4.34 1.46
N LEU A 121 16.28 4.45 0.12
CA LEU A 121 15.74 3.45 -0.81
C LEU A 121 16.53 2.12 -0.84
N LEU A 122 17.79 2.06 -0.41
CA LEU A 122 18.54 0.79 -0.37
C LEU A 122 18.03 -0.19 0.70
N GLY A 123 17.33 0.31 1.73
CA GLY A 123 16.89 -0.52 2.86
C GLY A 123 18.06 -1.14 3.64
N ASP A 124 19.18 -0.44 3.75
CA ASP A 124 20.34 -0.87 4.53
C ASP A 124 20.37 -0.18 5.91
N SER A 125 19.94 -0.91 6.94
CA SER A 125 19.95 -0.43 8.33
C SER A 125 21.33 -0.03 8.84
N THR A 126 22.42 -0.54 8.26
CA THR A 126 23.79 -0.15 8.63
C THR A 126 24.15 1.27 8.18
N ALA A 127 23.33 1.92 7.35
CA ALA A 127 23.51 3.31 6.94
C ALA A 127 22.87 4.33 7.90
N VAL A 128 22.18 3.89 8.96
CA VAL A 128 21.56 4.79 9.96
C VAL A 128 22.59 5.70 10.64
N SER A 129 23.71 5.15 11.13
CA SER A 129 24.70 5.94 11.87
C SER A 129 25.40 6.99 10.98
N PRO A 130 25.83 6.68 9.74
CA PRO A 130 26.29 7.70 8.78
C PRO A 130 25.26 8.80 8.49
N LEU A 131 23.99 8.46 8.27
CA LEU A 131 22.92 9.45 8.04
C LEU A 131 22.70 10.35 9.26
N ALA A 132 22.69 9.77 10.46
CA ALA A 132 22.54 10.52 11.72
C ALA A 132 23.72 11.48 11.95
N ALA A 133 24.96 10.99 11.82
CA ALA A 133 26.16 11.83 11.93
C ALA A 133 26.23 12.92 10.85
N ARG A 134 25.63 12.69 9.66
CA ARG A 134 25.50 13.73 8.63
C ARG A 134 24.45 14.77 8.98
N TRP A 135 23.31 14.37 9.55
CA TRP A 135 22.21 15.26 9.96
C TRP A 135 22.61 16.21 11.09
N GLU A 136 23.45 15.76 12.04
CA GLU A 136 23.97 16.61 13.11
C GLU A 136 24.78 17.80 12.58
N ARG A 137 25.56 17.58 11.50
CA ARG A 137 26.37 18.59 10.82
C ARG A 137 25.73 19.17 9.54
N GLU A 138 24.42 19.01 9.35
CA GLU A 138 23.72 19.56 8.16
C GLU A 138 23.03 20.88 8.47
N ILE A 139 23.29 21.86 7.60
CA ILE A 139 22.78 23.23 7.67
C ILE A 139 21.64 23.42 6.64
N ASP A 140 21.71 22.74 5.50
CA ASP A 140 20.69 22.84 4.46
C ASP A 140 19.36 22.18 4.90
N PRO A 141 18.23 22.93 4.96
CA PRO A 141 16.98 22.41 5.52
C PRO A 141 16.40 21.22 4.77
N ALA A 142 16.36 21.29 3.44
CA ALA A 142 15.80 20.23 2.60
C ALA A 142 16.65 18.95 2.68
N THR A 143 17.95 19.08 2.92
CA THR A 143 18.86 17.96 3.18
C THR A 143 18.65 17.39 4.59
N ARG A 144 18.40 18.21 5.62
CA ARG A 144 18.02 17.72 6.97
C ARG A 144 16.74 16.90 6.94
N GLU A 145 15.71 17.41 6.26
CA GLU A 145 14.42 16.75 6.05
C GLU A 145 14.61 15.41 5.31
N ALA A 146 15.35 15.40 4.20
CA ALA A 146 15.67 14.18 3.46
C ALA A 146 16.48 13.14 4.27
N LEU A 147 17.40 13.57 5.13
CA LEU A 147 18.16 12.68 6.02
C LEU A 147 17.27 12.01 7.07
N ILE A 148 16.31 12.74 7.66
CA ILE A 148 15.32 12.17 8.60
C ILE A 148 14.37 11.22 7.89
N THR A 149 13.86 11.58 6.71
CA THR A 149 13.01 10.71 5.90
C THR A 149 13.76 9.43 5.46
N ALA A 150 15.05 9.53 5.12
CA ALA A 150 15.91 8.38 4.82
C ALA A 150 16.10 7.44 6.03
N ILE A 151 16.44 7.98 7.22
CA ILE A 151 16.51 7.19 8.47
C ILE A 151 15.16 6.50 8.75
N GLY A 152 14.05 7.20 8.46
CA GLY A 152 12.71 6.62 8.50
C GLY A 152 12.51 5.45 7.54
N TYR A 153 12.93 5.55 6.27
CA TYR A 153 12.82 4.45 5.30
C TYR A 153 13.64 3.21 5.72
N LEU A 154 14.81 3.39 6.31
CA LEU A 154 15.63 2.29 6.84
C LEU A 154 14.94 1.49 7.97
N SER A 155 13.89 2.05 8.59
CA SER A 155 12.96 1.35 9.49
C SER A 155 13.62 0.61 10.68
N ALA A 156 14.79 1.05 11.13
CA ALA A 156 15.60 0.38 12.15
C ALA A 156 15.64 1.14 13.48
N GLN A 157 15.64 0.42 14.61
CA GLN A 157 15.51 1.01 15.95
C GLN A 157 16.62 2.02 16.29
N ALA A 158 17.84 1.81 15.79
CA ALA A 158 18.97 2.73 15.96
C ALA A 158 18.71 4.16 15.43
N GLY A 159 17.68 4.39 14.61
CA GLY A 159 17.28 5.73 14.17
C GLY A 159 16.50 6.53 15.22
N ALA A 160 15.96 5.88 16.26
CA ALA A 160 15.06 6.50 17.21
C ALA A 160 15.68 7.69 17.99
N PRO A 161 16.94 7.67 18.47
CA PRO A 161 17.54 8.83 19.16
C PRO A 161 17.65 10.08 18.27
N THR A 162 17.90 9.90 16.98
CA THR A 162 17.98 11.02 16.02
C THR A 162 16.60 11.53 15.64
N VAL A 163 15.63 10.65 15.42
CA VAL A 163 14.23 11.03 15.17
C VAL A 163 13.60 11.71 16.40
N SER A 164 13.93 11.27 17.61
CA SER A 164 13.51 11.91 18.87
C SER A 164 13.99 13.36 18.96
N ARG A 165 15.25 13.63 18.60
CA ARG A 165 15.78 15.01 18.52
C ARG A 165 15.12 15.82 17.40
N ALA A 166 14.86 15.22 16.25
CA ALA A 166 14.21 15.88 15.12
C ALA A 166 12.72 16.22 15.38
N LEU A 167 12.02 15.46 16.22
CA LEU A 167 10.68 15.82 16.72
C LEU A 167 10.66 17.12 17.53
N SER A 168 11.82 17.60 18.02
CA SER A 168 11.99 18.89 18.70
C SER A 168 12.65 19.97 17.82
N ALA A 169 12.74 19.75 16.50
CA ALA A 169 13.36 20.71 15.58
C ALA A 169 12.58 22.03 15.49
N LYS A 170 13.32 23.14 15.31
CA LYS A 170 12.73 24.49 15.14
C LYS A 170 11.84 24.60 13.90
N ARG A 171 12.17 23.86 12.82
CA ARG A 171 11.43 23.85 11.55
C ARG A 171 10.24 22.89 11.61
N GLU A 172 9.07 23.32 11.15
CA GLU A 172 7.86 22.49 11.20
C GLU A 172 7.93 21.27 10.27
N TYR A 173 8.42 21.43 9.04
CA TYR A 173 8.61 20.32 8.09
C TYR A 173 9.55 19.24 8.64
N GLU A 174 10.67 19.61 9.28
CA GLU A 174 11.58 18.66 9.93
C GLU A 174 10.91 17.88 11.07
N ARG A 175 10.03 18.50 11.87
CA ARG A 175 9.20 17.79 12.87
C ARG A 175 8.17 16.86 12.23
N TRP A 176 7.55 17.28 11.13
CA TRP A 176 6.55 16.49 10.41
C TRP A 176 7.17 15.22 9.82
N ASP A 177 8.33 15.33 9.19
CA ASP A 177 9.09 14.19 8.66
C ASP A 177 9.62 13.30 9.78
N ALA A 178 10.04 13.86 10.92
CA ALA A 178 10.39 13.08 12.11
C ALA A 178 9.21 12.24 12.63
N ALA A 179 7.99 12.78 12.65
CA ALA A 179 6.81 12.00 13.01
C ALA A 179 6.52 10.86 12.01
N LEU A 180 6.72 11.09 10.71
CA LEU A 180 6.57 10.03 9.70
C LEU A 180 7.71 9.00 9.75
N ALA A 181 8.93 9.40 10.10
CA ALA A 181 10.03 8.48 10.37
C ALA A 181 9.76 7.62 11.61
N ALA A 182 9.21 8.19 12.68
CA ALA A 182 8.78 7.44 13.87
C ALA A 182 7.72 6.38 13.53
N ALA A 183 6.76 6.71 12.67
CA ALA A 183 5.75 5.76 12.16
C ALA A 183 6.31 4.60 11.32
N ARG A 184 7.57 4.69 10.87
CA ARG A 184 8.30 3.66 10.10
C ARG A 184 9.25 2.83 10.98
N ILE A 185 9.97 3.49 11.91
CA ILE A 185 10.86 2.84 12.89
C ILE A 185 10.06 2.04 13.92
N ARG A 186 8.90 2.56 14.37
CA ARG A 186 8.00 1.93 15.34
C ARG A 186 8.61 1.68 16.74
N SER A 187 9.64 2.43 17.14
CA SER A 187 10.21 2.34 18.50
C SER A 187 9.22 2.85 19.56
N ARG A 188 9.15 2.17 20.71
CA ARG A 188 8.41 2.64 21.90
C ARG A 188 9.02 3.91 22.50
N GLU A 189 10.33 4.11 22.36
CA GLU A 189 11.04 5.31 22.85
C GLU A 189 10.49 6.60 22.23
N LEU A 190 9.91 6.51 21.04
CA LEU A 190 9.34 7.65 20.31
C LEU A 190 7.92 8.02 20.77
N VAL A 191 7.27 7.22 21.62
CA VAL A 191 5.90 7.49 22.11
C VAL A 191 5.85 8.79 22.91
N ALA A 192 6.71 8.98 23.90
CA ALA A 192 6.71 10.21 24.71
C ALA A 192 7.08 11.47 23.90
N PRO A 193 8.13 11.47 23.04
CA PRO A 193 8.40 12.56 22.09
C PRO A 193 7.22 12.89 21.17
N LEU A 194 6.50 11.89 20.65
CA LEU A 194 5.32 12.10 19.82
C LEU A 194 4.14 12.67 20.61
N VAL A 195 3.89 12.16 21.83
CA VAL A 195 2.83 12.67 22.72
C VAL A 195 3.06 14.14 23.08
N ALA A 196 4.30 14.56 23.29
CA ALA A 196 4.64 15.97 23.51
C ALA A 196 4.28 16.88 22.31
N GLN A 197 4.28 16.34 21.09
CA GLN A 197 3.89 17.07 19.87
C GLN A 197 2.38 17.01 19.56
N ALA A 198 1.57 16.30 20.36
CA ALA A 198 0.12 16.20 20.16
C ALA A 198 -0.62 17.54 20.33
N GLY A 199 0.00 18.52 20.99
CA GLY A 199 -0.54 19.88 21.16
C GLY A 199 -0.12 20.91 20.10
N ASP A 200 0.64 20.54 19.05
CA ASP A 200 1.12 21.48 18.03
C ASP A 200 -0.06 22.21 17.34
N ALA A 201 0.05 23.52 17.14
CA ALA A 201 -1.00 24.36 16.56
C ALA A 201 -1.43 23.92 15.14
N ARG A 202 -0.53 23.32 14.36
CA ARG A 202 -0.77 22.84 13.00
C ARG A 202 -1.42 21.45 13.00
N ALA A 203 -2.55 21.31 12.32
CA ALA A 203 -3.24 20.02 12.21
C ALA A 203 -2.36 18.98 11.50
N GLU A 204 -1.48 19.47 10.63
CA GLU A 204 -0.44 18.78 9.87
C GLU A 204 0.50 17.97 10.78
N MET A 205 0.81 18.47 11.98
CA MET A 205 1.60 17.72 12.95
C MET A 205 0.71 16.77 13.76
N ARG A 206 -0.45 17.24 14.25
CA ARG A 206 -1.34 16.43 15.11
C ARG A 206 -1.87 15.16 14.44
N TRP A 207 -2.20 15.18 13.14
CA TRP A 207 -2.60 13.94 12.44
C TRP A 207 -1.42 12.99 12.22
N ARG A 208 -0.21 13.52 11.98
CA ARG A 208 1.02 12.72 11.86
C ARG A 208 1.39 12.08 13.20
N VAL A 209 1.22 12.79 14.32
CA VAL A 209 1.37 12.25 15.68
C VAL A 209 0.37 11.12 15.92
N ALA A 210 -0.92 11.33 15.66
CA ALA A 210 -1.93 10.27 15.81
C ALA A 210 -1.59 9.02 14.96
N TYR A 211 -1.23 9.23 13.70
CA TYR A 211 -0.80 8.16 12.79
C TYR A 211 0.47 7.45 13.29
N ALA A 212 1.48 8.18 13.78
CA ALA A 212 2.72 7.60 14.27
C ALA A 212 2.52 6.77 15.54
N LEU A 213 1.72 7.27 16.48
CA LEU A 213 1.36 6.56 17.72
C LEU A 213 0.58 5.27 17.43
N GLY A 214 -0.43 5.32 16.55
CA GLY A 214 -1.15 4.13 16.08
C GLY A 214 -0.21 3.14 15.39
N ARG A 215 0.68 3.63 14.53
CA ARG A 215 1.67 2.78 13.84
C ARG A 215 2.71 2.17 14.79
N ILE A 216 3.11 2.83 15.87
CA ILE A 216 3.93 2.19 16.93
C ILE A 216 3.11 1.08 17.60
N GLY A 217 1.85 1.35 17.93
CA GLY A 217 0.92 0.37 18.51
C GLY A 217 1.03 0.25 20.04
N ASP A 218 1.53 1.28 20.72
CA ASP A 218 1.70 1.26 22.18
C ASP A 218 0.45 1.82 22.90
N ARG A 219 -0.10 1.03 23.83
CA ARG A 219 -1.30 1.39 24.60
C ARG A 219 -1.12 2.61 25.50
N THR A 220 0.11 2.96 25.88
CA THR A 220 0.38 4.18 26.67
C THR A 220 -0.01 5.46 25.92
N ALA A 221 -0.09 5.42 24.58
CA ALA A 221 -0.57 6.53 23.76
C ALA A 221 -2.09 6.73 23.78
N ALA A 222 -2.87 5.76 24.28
CA ALA A 222 -4.34 5.78 24.18
C ALA A 222 -5.02 7.03 24.78
N PRO A 223 -4.62 7.59 25.94
CA PRO A 223 -5.20 8.83 26.46
C PRO A 223 -5.03 10.01 25.51
N THR A 224 -3.85 10.13 24.89
CA THR A 224 -3.53 11.17 23.90
C THR A 224 -4.37 10.99 22.63
N LEU A 225 -4.53 9.75 22.16
CA LEU A 225 -5.36 9.43 21.00
C LEU A 225 -6.85 9.72 21.27
N ARG A 226 -7.37 9.42 22.48
CA ARG A 226 -8.72 9.81 22.91
C ARG A 226 -8.89 11.32 23.06
N SER A 227 -7.82 12.09 23.24
CA SER A 227 -7.86 13.56 23.17
C SER A 227 -7.93 14.03 21.71
N LEU A 228 -7.00 13.58 20.86
CA LEU A 228 -6.93 13.92 19.43
C LEU A 228 -8.18 13.49 18.63
N SER A 229 -8.93 12.51 19.12
CA SER A 229 -10.21 12.11 18.52
C SER A 229 -11.30 13.19 18.63
N ARG A 230 -11.11 14.23 19.45
CA ARG A 230 -12.01 15.39 19.62
C ARG A 230 -11.50 16.66 18.94
N ASP A 231 -10.45 16.57 18.12
CA ASP A 231 -9.83 17.73 17.47
C ASP A 231 -10.76 18.45 16.48
N ARG A 232 -10.57 19.76 16.31
CA ARG A 232 -11.31 20.58 15.32
C ARG A 232 -11.16 20.08 13.88
N ALA A 233 -10.02 19.51 13.49
CA ALA A 233 -9.75 19.04 12.14
C ALA A 233 -10.15 17.57 11.91
N GLU A 234 -10.99 17.33 10.90
CA GLU A 234 -11.43 15.99 10.45
C GLU A 234 -10.25 15.01 10.28
N MET A 235 -9.17 15.50 9.64
CA MET A 235 -7.91 14.78 9.43
C MET A 235 -7.29 14.23 10.72
N VAL A 236 -7.36 15.00 11.82
CA VAL A 236 -6.80 14.57 13.11
C VAL A 236 -7.74 13.56 13.77
N ARG A 237 -9.06 13.82 13.76
CA ARG A 237 -10.06 12.90 14.33
C ARG A 237 -10.06 11.54 13.65
N MET A 238 -10.01 11.48 12.32
CA MET A 238 -10.04 10.21 11.58
C MET A 238 -8.74 9.41 11.73
N SER A 239 -7.58 10.08 11.83
CA SER A 239 -6.31 9.44 12.20
C SER A 239 -6.32 8.92 13.64
N ALA A 240 -6.89 9.67 14.58
CA ALA A 240 -7.01 9.24 15.98
C ALA A 240 -7.97 8.07 16.17
N ALA A 241 -9.15 8.10 15.53
CA ALA A 241 -10.12 7.00 15.54
C ALA A 241 -9.50 5.68 15.06
N ARG A 242 -8.76 5.73 13.95
CA ARG A 242 -7.98 4.59 13.45
C ARG A 242 -6.88 4.16 14.43
N ALA A 243 -6.11 5.11 14.96
CA ALA A 243 -4.99 4.81 15.85
C ALA A 243 -5.42 4.14 17.16
N LEU A 244 -6.61 4.44 17.69
CA LEU A 244 -7.18 3.78 18.87
C LEU A 244 -7.36 2.26 18.68
N ALA A 245 -7.72 1.82 17.46
CA ALA A 245 -7.72 0.41 17.10
C ALA A 245 -6.32 -0.14 16.84
N GLU A 246 -5.42 0.62 16.21
CA GLU A 246 -4.03 0.18 15.97
C GLU A 246 -3.20 0.00 17.26
N VAL A 247 -3.50 0.74 18.35
CA VAL A 247 -2.94 0.47 19.71
C VAL A 247 -3.76 -0.56 20.50
N GLY A 248 -4.93 -0.98 20.02
CA GLY A 248 -5.80 -1.95 20.70
C GLY A 248 -6.36 -1.44 22.03
N ASP A 249 -6.85 -0.20 22.08
CA ASP A 249 -7.52 0.41 23.25
C ASP A 249 -9.00 0.02 23.31
N SER A 250 -9.33 -1.06 24.02
CA SER A 250 -10.72 -1.52 24.18
C SER A 250 -11.61 -0.54 24.94
N ALA A 251 -11.05 0.39 25.71
CA ALA A 251 -11.79 1.47 26.37
C ALA A 251 -12.16 2.63 25.42
N ALA A 252 -11.80 2.55 24.14
CA ALA A 252 -12.15 3.54 23.13
C ALA A 252 -13.59 3.43 22.61
N THR A 253 -14.32 2.35 22.90
CA THR A 253 -15.63 2.05 22.27
C THR A 253 -16.65 3.18 22.40
N ASP A 254 -16.76 3.82 23.56
CA ASP A 254 -17.59 5.01 23.79
C ASP A 254 -17.21 6.20 22.91
N VAL A 255 -15.91 6.49 22.83
CA VAL A 255 -15.37 7.60 22.03
C VAL A 255 -15.58 7.35 20.54
N LEU A 256 -15.36 6.11 20.09
CA LEU A 256 -15.58 5.70 18.71
C LEU A 256 -17.06 5.68 18.34
N ALA A 257 -17.95 5.27 19.26
CA ALA A 257 -19.40 5.32 19.06
C ALA A 257 -19.93 6.75 18.89
N ALA A 258 -19.37 7.72 19.61
CA ALA A 258 -19.69 9.14 19.40
C ALA A 258 -19.25 9.61 18.00
N LEU A 259 -18.08 9.17 17.52
CA LEU A 259 -17.54 9.51 16.20
C LEU A 259 -18.30 8.88 15.02
N LEU A 260 -19.20 7.92 15.27
CA LEU A 260 -20.17 7.47 14.26
C LEU A 260 -21.16 8.59 13.87
N LYS A 261 -21.27 9.67 14.67
CA LYS A 261 -22.12 10.83 14.37
C LYS A 261 -21.34 12.06 13.85
N ASP A 262 -20.06 11.89 13.53
CA ASP A 262 -19.21 12.97 13.02
C ASP A 262 -19.66 13.46 11.63
N SER A 263 -19.52 14.76 11.34
CA SER A 263 -19.86 15.31 10.03
C SER A 263 -18.96 14.77 8.90
N GLY A 264 -17.67 14.52 9.20
CA GLY A 264 -16.71 13.98 8.25
C GLY A 264 -16.93 12.49 7.98
N TRP A 265 -17.27 12.12 6.75
CA TRP A 265 -17.50 10.71 6.37
C TRP A 265 -16.26 9.84 6.63
N ARG A 266 -15.05 10.42 6.52
CA ARG A 266 -13.78 9.74 6.81
C ARG A 266 -13.67 9.38 8.29
N VAL A 267 -14.17 10.24 9.19
CA VAL A 267 -14.20 9.96 10.63
C VAL A 267 -15.15 8.80 10.90
N ARG A 268 -16.38 8.84 10.36
CA ARG A 268 -17.38 7.77 10.52
C ARG A 268 -16.87 6.41 10.01
N VAL A 269 -16.22 6.37 8.84
CA VAL A 269 -15.55 5.16 8.31
C VAL A 269 -14.52 4.61 9.30
N ASN A 270 -13.57 5.43 9.76
CA ASN A 270 -12.51 4.91 10.64
C ASN A 270 -13.05 4.55 12.04
N ALA A 271 -14.12 5.19 12.51
CA ALA A 271 -14.78 4.86 13.76
C ALA A 271 -15.54 3.52 13.70
N ALA A 272 -16.32 3.27 12.65
CA ALA A 272 -16.99 1.99 12.42
C ALA A 272 -15.98 0.83 12.29
N ARG A 273 -14.92 1.05 11.50
CA ARG A 273 -13.78 0.13 11.35
C ARG A 273 -13.11 -0.19 12.69
N ALA A 274 -12.84 0.83 13.50
CA ALA A 274 -12.19 0.67 14.80
C ALA A 274 -13.06 -0.12 15.79
N LEU A 275 -14.38 0.08 15.81
CA LEU A 275 -15.30 -0.72 16.63
C LEU A 275 -15.31 -2.20 16.23
N GLY A 276 -15.32 -2.51 14.94
CA GLY A 276 -15.22 -3.89 14.44
C GLY A 276 -13.91 -4.57 14.86
N GLN A 277 -12.78 -3.87 14.70
CA GLN A 277 -11.45 -4.36 15.08
C GLN A 277 -11.27 -4.53 16.59
N LEU A 278 -11.84 -3.64 17.41
CA LEU A 278 -11.81 -3.71 18.87
C LEU A 278 -12.89 -4.63 19.47
N GLN A 279 -13.73 -5.26 18.64
CA GLN A 279 -14.85 -6.11 19.07
C GLN A 279 -15.88 -5.40 19.99
N GLY A 280 -16.14 -4.11 19.74
CA GLY A 280 -17.12 -3.29 20.47
C GLY A 280 -18.58 -3.67 20.22
N ARG A 281 -18.98 -4.88 20.63
CA ARG A 281 -20.29 -5.50 20.39
C ARG A 281 -21.45 -4.74 21.03
N ASP A 282 -21.19 -4.10 22.16
CA ASP A 282 -22.10 -3.17 22.85
C ASP A 282 -22.51 -1.97 21.98
N ARG A 283 -21.70 -1.63 20.96
CA ARG A 283 -21.98 -0.54 20.01
C ARG A 283 -22.52 -1.02 18.66
N ALA A 284 -22.81 -2.32 18.49
CA ALA A 284 -23.32 -2.86 17.23
C ALA A 284 -24.62 -2.18 16.75
N SER A 285 -25.50 -1.78 17.67
CA SER A 285 -26.71 -0.99 17.35
C SER A 285 -26.39 0.37 16.73
N SER A 286 -25.31 1.03 17.18
CA SER A 286 -24.88 2.32 16.66
C SER A 286 -24.16 2.17 15.31
N VAL A 287 -23.42 1.07 15.10
CA VAL A 287 -22.85 0.73 13.79
C VAL A 287 -23.96 0.34 12.80
N ARG A 288 -25.03 -0.34 13.24
CA ARG A 288 -26.19 -0.70 12.39
C ARG A 288 -26.90 0.53 11.82
N ALA A 289 -27.00 1.62 12.58
CA ALA A 289 -27.59 2.87 12.08
C ALA A 289 -26.82 3.44 10.86
N LEU A 290 -25.52 3.16 10.73
CA LEU A 290 -24.71 3.60 9.59
C LEU A 290 -24.94 2.80 8.31
N LEU A 291 -25.77 1.75 8.32
CA LEU A 291 -26.28 1.13 7.09
C LEU A 291 -27.26 2.03 6.31
N GLU A 292 -27.67 3.15 6.89
CA GLU A 292 -28.58 4.13 6.27
C GLU A 292 -27.87 5.50 6.06
N ASP A 293 -26.53 5.54 6.16
CA ASP A 293 -25.71 6.76 5.95
C ASP A 293 -25.72 7.25 4.49
N PRO A 294 -25.77 8.57 4.22
CA PRO A 294 -25.70 9.09 2.85
C PRO A 294 -24.41 8.72 2.10
N SER A 295 -23.29 8.52 2.79
CA SER A 295 -22.02 8.09 2.18
C SER A 295 -21.98 6.57 2.01
N ALA A 296 -21.94 6.09 0.76
CA ALA A 296 -21.79 4.67 0.46
C ALA A 296 -20.49 4.06 1.01
N HIS A 297 -19.43 4.85 1.18
CA HIS A 297 -18.21 4.42 1.89
C HIS A 297 -18.48 4.12 3.38
N VAL A 298 -19.33 4.89 4.05
CA VAL A 298 -19.72 4.66 5.44
C VAL A 298 -20.63 3.44 5.56
N ARG A 299 -21.64 3.29 4.68
CA ARG A 299 -22.51 2.10 4.66
C ARG A 299 -21.73 0.80 4.46
N TRP A 300 -20.73 0.81 3.57
CA TRP A 300 -19.89 -0.36 3.30
C TRP A 300 -19.03 -0.74 4.51
N GLU A 301 -18.37 0.23 5.16
CA GLU A 301 -17.58 -0.03 6.35
C GLU A 301 -18.46 -0.47 7.53
N ALA A 302 -19.66 0.11 7.67
CA ALA A 302 -20.65 -0.29 8.68
C ALA A 302 -21.08 -1.75 8.50
N ALA A 303 -21.45 -2.16 7.28
CA ALA A 303 -21.77 -3.56 6.99
C ALA A 303 -20.60 -4.48 7.37
N SER A 304 -19.40 -4.15 6.90
CA SER A 304 -18.17 -4.91 7.16
C SER A 304 -17.80 -5.00 8.64
N ALA A 305 -18.09 -3.96 9.43
CA ALA A 305 -17.87 -3.93 10.86
C ALA A 305 -18.89 -4.80 11.62
N LEU A 306 -20.16 -4.85 11.21
CA LEU A 306 -21.17 -5.72 11.82
C LEU A 306 -20.85 -7.20 11.64
N GLY A 307 -20.29 -7.58 10.48
CA GLY A 307 -19.74 -8.92 10.26
C GLY A 307 -18.58 -9.27 11.20
N GLN A 308 -17.67 -8.31 11.45
CA GLN A 308 -16.58 -8.47 12.42
C GLN A 308 -17.10 -8.61 13.86
N LEU A 309 -18.08 -7.79 14.26
CA LEU A 309 -18.75 -7.87 15.56
C LEU A 309 -19.56 -9.16 15.74
N ARG A 310 -19.90 -9.86 14.65
CA ARG A 310 -20.81 -11.02 14.60
C ARG A 310 -22.16 -10.74 15.27
N ASP A 311 -22.74 -9.57 15.00
CA ASP A 311 -24.02 -9.16 15.56
C ASP A 311 -25.21 -9.81 14.83
N SER A 312 -25.81 -10.83 15.44
CA SER A 312 -27.01 -11.50 14.93
C SER A 312 -28.23 -10.57 14.83
N SER A 313 -28.32 -9.51 15.64
CA SER A 313 -29.43 -8.53 15.55
C SER A 313 -29.35 -7.64 14.30
N SER A 314 -28.22 -7.65 13.59
CA SER A 314 -28.05 -6.93 12.32
C SER A 314 -28.40 -7.74 11.07
N VAL A 315 -28.70 -9.04 11.16
CA VAL A 315 -29.00 -9.89 9.98
C VAL A 315 -30.07 -9.26 9.09
N ALA A 316 -31.22 -8.85 9.64
CA ALA A 316 -32.30 -8.26 8.85
C ALA A 316 -31.93 -6.93 8.17
N ALA A 317 -31.03 -6.15 8.76
CA ALA A 317 -30.53 -4.90 8.17
C ALA A 317 -29.47 -5.18 7.08
N LEU A 318 -28.60 -6.17 7.29
CA LEU A 318 -27.63 -6.62 6.28
C LEU A 318 -28.32 -7.27 5.08
N THR A 319 -29.40 -8.03 5.28
CA THR A 319 -30.22 -8.57 4.18
C THR A 319 -30.88 -7.44 3.37
N ARG A 320 -31.38 -6.37 4.01
CA ARG A 320 -31.84 -5.15 3.28
C ARG A 320 -30.70 -4.50 2.49
N ALA A 321 -29.49 -4.44 3.06
CA ALA A 321 -28.31 -3.86 2.41
C ALA A 321 -27.78 -4.67 1.20
N LEU A 322 -28.30 -5.88 0.93
CA LEU A 322 -28.05 -6.59 -0.33
C LEU A 322 -28.74 -5.93 -1.55
N ALA A 323 -29.65 -4.98 -1.33
CA ALA A 323 -30.31 -4.19 -2.36
C ALA A 323 -29.77 -2.74 -2.47
N ASP A 324 -28.59 -2.45 -1.88
CA ASP A 324 -27.95 -1.14 -1.98
C ASP A 324 -27.48 -0.86 -3.43
N THR A 325 -27.64 0.38 -3.89
CA THR A 325 -27.16 0.82 -5.21
C THR A 325 -25.63 0.83 -5.31
N ALA A 326 -24.93 0.83 -4.18
CA ALA A 326 -23.48 0.74 -4.12
C ALA A 326 -23.02 -0.71 -3.91
N THR A 327 -22.55 -1.32 -4.99
CA THR A 327 -22.00 -2.69 -5.10
C THR A 327 -21.05 -3.10 -3.95
N GLY A 328 -20.21 -2.20 -3.45
CA GLY A 328 -19.33 -2.44 -2.31
C GLY A 328 -20.10 -2.71 -1.01
N VAL A 329 -21.21 -2.00 -0.77
CA VAL A 329 -22.10 -2.24 0.38
C VAL A 329 -22.73 -3.62 0.28
N VAL A 330 -23.21 -4.00 -0.91
CA VAL A 330 -23.77 -5.33 -1.20
C VAL A 330 -22.75 -6.44 -0.90
N GLN A 331 -21.50 -6.30 -1.38
CA GLN A 331 -20.42 -7.25 -1.06
C GLN A 331 -20.11 -7.31 0.45
N GLY A 332 -19.99 -6.15 1.10
CA GLY A 332 -19.72 -6.06 2.55
C GLY A 332 -20.84 -6.69 3.39
N ALA A 333 -22.10 -6.50 2.99
CA ALA A 333 -23.26 -7.10 3.62
C ALA A 333 -23.31 -8.62 3.40
N ALA A 334 -23.07 -9.09 2.18
CA ALA A 334 -23.02 -10.51 1.83
C ALA A 334 -21.94 -11.28 2.62
N ILE A 335 -20.70 -10.75 2.66
CA ILE A 335 -19.61 -11.30 3.46
C ILE A 335 -19.94 -11.27 4.96
N SER A 336 -20.67 -10.25 5.42
CA SER A 336 -21.04 -10.13 6.84
C SER A 336 -22.15 -11.11 7.26
N LEU A 337 -23.13 -11.39 6.39
CA LEU A 337 -24.12 -12.45 6.61
C LEU A 337 -23.44 -13.83 6.74
N LEU A 338 -22.46 -14.14 5.87
CA LEU A 338 -21.65 -15.35 5.98
C LEU A 338 -20.88 -15.42 7.32
N ASN A 339 -20.28 -14.31 7.76
CA ASN A 339 -19.57 -14.23 9.05
C ASN A 339 -20.47 -14.37 10.29
N ILE A 340 -21.76 -14.06 10.17
CA ILE A 340 -22.73 -14.11 11.28
C ILE A 340 -23.49 -15.46 11.32
N GLN A 341 -23.89 -15.99 10.17
CA GLN A 341 -24.79 -17.16 10.07
C GLN A 341 -24.13 -18.43 9.52
N GLY A 342 -22.89 -18.34 9.03
CA GLY A 342 -22.22 -19.45 8.34
C GLY A 342 -22.98 -19.89 7.09
N GLU A 343 -23.06 -21.20 6.85
CA GLU A 343 -23.73 -21.75 5.66
C GLU A 343 -25.22 -21.39 5.55
N ARG A 344 -25.87 -21.04 6.67
CA ARG A 344 -27.29 -20.61 6.68
C ARG A 344 -27.52 -19.32 5.89
N ALA A 345 -26.48 -18.52 5.65
CA ALA A 345 -26.55 -17.34 4.78
C ALA A 345 -26.33 -17.67 3.29
N ILE A 346 -25.83 -18.86 2.92
CA ILE A 346 -25.51 -19.19 1.52
C ILE A 346 -26.73 -19.07 0.60
N PRO A 347 -27.95 -19.57 0.94
CA PRO A 347 -29.12 -19.37 0.09
C PRO A 347 -29.49 -17.90 -0.15
N THR A 348 -29.28 -17.02 0.83
CA THR A 348 -29.52 -15.57 0.73
C THR A 348 -28.43 -14.84 -0.05
N VAL A 349 -27.18 -15.33 0.04
CA VAL A 349 -25.98 -14.69 -0.52
C VAL A 349 -25.65 -15.19 -1.93
N ALA A 350 -25.99 -16.43 -2.27
CA ALA A 350 -25.64 -17.05 -3.55
C ALA A 350 -26.09 -16.25 -4.79
N PRO A 351 -27.29 -15.62 -4.84
CA PRO A 351 -27.67 -14.77 -5.98
C PRO A 351 -26.70 -13.61 -6.24
N GLN A 352 -26.02 -13.11 -5.20
CA GLN A 352 -25.03 -12.04 -5.33
C GLN A 352 -23.73 -12.51 -6.00
N LEU A 353 -23.47 -13.83 -6.07
CA LEU A 353 -22.37 -14.37 -6.87
C LEU A 353 -22.60 -14.20 -8.37
N ASP A 354 -23.86 -14.11 -8.83
CA ASP A 354 -24.16 -13.93 -10.25
C ASP A 354 -24.53 -12.47 -10.59
N LEU A 355 -25.03 -11.70 -9.61
CA LEU A 355 -25.35 -10.27 -9.77
C LEU A 355 -24.14 -9.32 -9.60
N LEU A 356 -23.18 -9.63 -8.72
CA LEU A 356 -22.03 -8.74 -8.50
C LEU A 356 -21.08 -8.72 -9.71
N PRO A 357 -20.44 -7.58 -10.01
CA PRO A 357 -19.29 -7.51 -10.92
C PRO A 357 -18.20 -8.52 -10.55
N ALA A 358 -17.57 -9.11 -11.57
CA ALA A 358 -16.68 -10.28 -11.45
C ALA A 358 -15.59 -10.18 -10.36
N PHE A 359 -15.12 -8.98 -10.03
CA PHE A 359 -14.09 -8.75 -9.02
C PHE A 359 -14.61 -8.64 -7.58
N LEU A 360 -15.82 -8.11 -7.37
CA LEU A 360 -16.49 -8.19 -6.06
C LEU A 360 -16.99 -9.60 -5.80
N ARG A 361 -17.49 -10.25 -6.87
CA ARG A 361 -17.83 -11.66 -6.93
C ARG A 361 -16.65 -12.55 -6.53
N SER A 362 -15.45 -12.30 -7.07
CA SER A 362 -14.21 -13.01 -6.70
C SER A 362 -13.90 -12.93 -5.19
N GLY A 363 -14.02 -11.75 -4.57
CA GLY A 363 -13.85 -11.60 -3.12
C GLY A 363 -14.99 -12.19 -2.27
N LEU A 364 -16.21 -12.28 -2.81
CA LEU A 364 -17.35 -12.91 -2.13
C LEU A 364 -17.25 -14.44 -2.16
N ILE A 365 -16.82 -15.03 -3.28
CA ILE A 365 -16.60 -16.48 -3.39
C ILE A 365 -15.38 -16.91 -2.55
N GLU A 366 -14.30 -16.11 -2.50
CA GLU A 366 -13.14 -16.35 -1.63
C GLU A 366 -13.55 -16.43 -0.15
N ALA A 367 -14.50 -15.59 0.29
CA ALA A 367 -15.00 -15.57 1.67
C ALA A 367 -15.68 -16.89 2.11
N LEU A 368 -16.23 -17.70 1.19
CA LEU A 368 -16.72 -19.04 1.53
C LEU A 368 -15.61 -19.99 1.99
N GLY A 369 -14.34 -19.67 1.70
CA GLY A 369 -13.17 -20.41 2.17
C GLY A 369 -13.03 -20.44 3.69
N THR A 370 -13.59 -19.47 4.41
CA THR A 370 -13.58 -19.41 5.88
C THR A 370 -14.87 -19.91 6.53
N VAL A 371 -15.90 -20.23 5.74
CA VAL A 371 -17.21 -20.72 6.22
C VAL A 371 -17.16 -22.24 6.40
N PRO A 372 -17.26 -22.78 7.63
CA PRO A 372 -17.18 -24.23 7.85
C PRO A 372 -18.42 -24.96 7.33
N GLY A 373 -18.23 -26.17 6.79
CA GLY A 373 -19.31 -27.07 6.36
C GLY A 373 -19.27 -27.46 4.87
N PRO A 374 -20.20 -28.33 4.44
CA PRO A 374 -20.22 -28.90 3.09
C PRO A 374 -20.81 -27.97 2.00
N MET A 375 -21.77 -27.10 2.30
CA MET A 375 -22.38 -26.22 1.29
C MET A 375 -21.36 -25.22 0.72
N ALA A 376 -20.56 -24.62 1.59
CA ALA A 376 -19.48 -23.72 1.24
C ALA A 376 -18.39 -24.47 0.43
N LEU A 377 -18.00 -25.67 0.87
CA LEU A 377 -17.05 -26.52 0.15
C LEU A 377 -17.55 -26.85 -1.27
N GLN A 378 -18.78 -27.33 -1.43
CA GLN A 378 -19.31 -27.69 -2.74
C GLN A 378 -19.51 -26.47 -3.65
N THR A 379 -19.92 -25.32 -3.10
CA THR A 379 -20.01 -24.05 -3.87
C THR A 379 -18.64 -23.64 -4.42
N LEU A 380 -17.58 -23.72 -3.60
CA LEU A 380 -16.21 -23.47 -4.02
C LEU A 380 -15.72 -24.50 -5.05
N LEU A 381 -15.92 -25.80 -4.80
CA LEU A 381 -15.50 -26.89 -5.69
C LEU A 381 -16.22 -26.89 -7.05
N ALA A 382 -17.44 -26.34 -7.11
CA ALA A 382 -18.16 -26.11 -8.36
C ALA A 382 -17.58 -24.91 -9.13
N ARG A 383 -17.55 -23.73 -8.51
CA ARG A 383 -17.10 -22.49 -9.17
C ARG A 383 -15.60 -22.50 -9.51
N ALA A 384 -14.75 -23.18 -8.74
CA ALA A 384 -13.34 -23.39 -9.04
C ALA A 384 -13.07 -24.21 -10.32
N ARG A 385 -14.07 -24.96 -10.81
CA ARG A 385 -13.98 -25.77 -12.03
C ARG A 385 -14.67 -25.12 -13.25
N ASP A 386 -15.29 -23.96 -13.10
CA ASP A 386 -15.95 -23.26 -14.21
C ASP A 386 -14.90 -22.63 -15.14
N PRO A 387 -14.77 -23.07 -16.41
CA PRO A 387 -13.80 -22.51 -17.34
C PRO A 387 -14.24 -21.16 -17.92
N ASN A 388 -15.50 -20.73 -17.71
CA ASN A 388 -16.10 -19.57 -18.36
C ASN A 388 -16.03 -18.30 -17.51
N ASP A 389 -16.04 -18.42 -16.17
CA ASP A 389 -15.89 -17.31 -15.22
C ASP A 389 -14.54 -17.43 -14.46
N ALA A 390 -13.45 -17.15 -15.17
CA ALA A 390 -12.10 -17.25 -14.62
C ALA A 390 -11.85 -16.38 -13.36
N PRO A 391 -12.36 -15.13 -13.24
CA PRO A 391 -12.26 -14.35 -12.00
C PRO A 391 -12.94 -15.02 -10.80
N THR A 392 -14.08 -15.68 -11.00
CA THR A 392 -14.76 -16.44 -9.93
C THR A 392 -14.06 -17.75 -9.63
N ALA A 393 -13.57 -18.46 -10.66
CA ALA A 393 -12.77 -19.66 -10.47
C ALA A 393 -11.49 -19.35 -9.66
N ALA A 394 -10.77 -18.27 -9.98
CA ALA A 394 -9.59 -17.83 -9.24
C ALA A 394 -9.89 -17.43 -7.78
N GLY A 395 -11.02 -16.76 -7.53
CA GLY A 395 -11.49 -16.44 -6.17
C GLY A 395 -11.89 -17.70 -5.38
N ALA A 396 -12.59 -18.64 -6.01
CA ALA A 396 -12.97 -19.91 -5.42
C ALA A 396 -11.73 -20.75 -5.08
N VAL A 397 -10.75 -20.80 -5.98
CA VAL A 397 -9.46 -21.47 -5.77
C VAL A 397 -8.68 -20.83 -4.62
N SER A 398 -8.69 -19.50 -4.48
CA SER A 398 -8.12 -18.81 -3.31
C SER A 398 -8.83 -19.22 -2.01
N GLY A 399 -10.17 -19.24 -2.01
CA GLY A 399 -10.98 -19.68 -0.87
C GLY A 399 -10.73 -21.15 -0.48
N LEU A 400 -10.55 -22.04 -1.46
CA LEU A 400 -10.15 -23.43 -1.22
C LEU A 400 -8.81 -23.54 -0.47
N GLY A 401 -7.87 -22.60 -0.67
CA GLY A 401 -6.60 -22.53 0.06
C GLY A 401 -6.73 -22.30 1.58
N HIS A 402 -7.89 -21.84 2.06
CA HIS A 402 -8.19 -21.71 3.49
C HIS A 402 -8.75 -23.01 4.11
N ARG A 403 -9.23 -23.95 3.29
CA ARG A 403 -10.01 -25.14 3.74
C ARG A 403 -9.13 -26.31 4.17
N LYS A 404 -8.27 -26.08 5.16
CA LYS A 404 -7.30 -27.07 5.67
C LYS A 404 -7.94 -28.38 6.16
N ALA A 405 -9.14 -28.33 6.73
CA ALA A 405 -9.88 -29.51 7.16
C ALA A 405 -10.31 -30.41 5.97
N ASP A 406 -10.55 -29.82 4.79
CA ASP A 406 -11.05 -30.51 3.60
C ASP A 406 -9.92 -30.92 2.62
N SER A 407 -8.65 -30.77 3.03
CA SER A 407 -7.46 -30.88 2.16
C SER A 407 -7.45 -32.10 1.24
N GLY A 408 -7.95 -33.26 1.68
CA GLY A 408 -8.02 -34.48 0.87
C GLY A 408 -8.94 -34.37 -0.37
N GLN A 409 -10.02 -33.59 -0.28
CA GLN A 409 -10.89 -33.27 -1.44
C GLN A 409 -10.35 -32.09 -2.25
N VAL A 410 -9.69 -31.14 -1.58
CA VAL A 410 -9.26 -29.87 -2.17
C VAL A 410 -7.97 -30.00 -3.00
N ILE A 411 -6.94 -30.65 -2.46
CA ILE A 411 -5.61 -30.75 -3.10
C ILE A 411 -5.66 -31.33 -4.52
N PRO A 412 -6.40 -32.42 -4.82
CA PRO A 412 -6.51 -32.94 -6.19
C PRO A 412 -7.02 -31.90 -7.20
N VAL A 413 -7.99 -31.07 -6.78
CA VAL A 413 -8.58 -30.02 -7.63
C VAL A 413 -7.60 -28.87 -7.83
N LEU A 414 -6.91 -28.43 -6.77
CA LEU A 414 -5.86 -27.42 -6.89
C LEU A 414 -4.74 -27.89 -7.84
N ARG A 415 -4.29 -29.14 -7.72
CA ARG A 415 -3.27 -29.72 -8.61
C ARG A 415 -3.71 -29.72 -10.07
N SER A 416 -4.96 -30.08 -10.38
CA SER A 416 -5.46 -30.02 -11.77
C SER A 416 -5.52 -28.60 -12.33
N LEU A 417 -5.76 -27.60 -11.47
CA LEU A 417 -5.91 -26.19 -11.87
C LEU A 417 -4.57 -25.46 -12.02
N LEU A 418 -3.43 -26.04 -11.59
CA LEU A 418 -2.09 -25.53 -11.93
C LEU A 418 -1.86 -25.50 -13.46
N GLY A 419 -2.48 -26.41 -14.20
CA GLY A 419 -2.45 -26.47 -15.67
C GLY A 419 -3.51 -25.61 -16.37
N ALA A 420 -4.25 -24.75 -15.64
CA ALA A 420 -5.30 -23.93 -16.23
C ALA A 420 -4.75 -22.98 -17.32
N ARG A 421 -5.55 -22.79 -18.38
CA ARG A 421 -5.26 -21.81 -19.45
C ARG A 421 -5.23 -20.39 -18.91
N ASP A 422 -6.10 -20.08 -17.95
CA ASP A 422 -6.12 -18.79 -17.28
C ASP A 422 -5.01 -18.69 -16.23
N PHE A 423 -4.14 -17.70 -16.39
CA PHE A 423 -2.98 -17.49 -15.53
C PHE A 423 -3.34 -17.10 -14.08
N THR A 424 -4.52 -16.51 -13.83
CA THR A 424 -4.97 -16.15 -12.48
C THR A 424 -5.50 -17.36 -11.72
N VAL A 425 -6.18 -18.29 -12.41
CA VAL A 425 -6.61 -19.58 -11.86
C VAL A 425 -5.38 -20.42 -11.51
N ALA A 426 -4.40 -20.54 -12.43
CA ALA A 426 -3.15 -21.25 -12.17
C ALA A 426 -2.31 -20.60 -11.05
N SER A 427 -2.26 -19.27 -10.99
CA SER A 427 -1.56 -18.53 -9.92
C SER A 427 -2.23 -18.73 -8.56
N SER A 428 -3.56 -18.64 -8.50
CA SER A 428 -4.32 -18.88 -7.28
C SER A 428 -4.19 -20.33 -6.82
N ALA A 429 -4.14 -21.30 -7.73
CA ALA A 429 -3.97 -22.71 -7.40
C ALA A 429 -2.59 -22.97 -6.77
N ALA A 430 -1.54 -22.33 -7.28
CA ALA A 430 -0.21 -22.37 -6.68
C ALA A 430 -0.19 -21.70 -5.29
N ASP A 431 -0.68 -20.46 -5.18
CA ASP A 431 -0.74 -19.73 -3.90
C ASP A 431 -1.60 -20.50 -2.86
N ALA A 432 -2.70 -21.16 -3.25
CA ALA A 432 -3.55 -21.97 -2.39
C ALA A 432 -2.86 -23.25 -1.89
N ILE A 433 -2.16 -23.99 -2.76
CA ILE A 433 -1.32 -25.14 -2.36
C ILE A 433 -0.25 -24.70 -1.36
N GLY A 434 0.35 -23.52 -1.58
CA GLY A 434 1.29 -22.89 -0.64
C GLY A 434 0.69 -22.61 0.73
N GLN A 435 -0.58 -22.17 0.79
CA GLN A 435 -1.29 -21.93 2.06
C GLN A 435 -1.63 -23.22 2.81
N LEU A 436 -2.01 -24.29 2.09
CA LEU A 436 -2.21 -25.62 2.65
C LEU A 436 -0.88 -26.28 3.09
N ALA A 437 0.24 -25.87 2.49
CA ALA A 437 1.59 -26.39 2.70
C ALA A 437 1.77 -27.87 2.33
N ASP A 438 1.06 -28.33 1.30
CA ASP A 438 1.14 -29.71 0.81
C ASP A 438 2.46 -30.00 0.07
N SER A 439 3.34 -30.76 0.73
CA SER A 439 4.62 -31.21 0.16
C SER A 439 4.44 -32.16 -1.03
N ALA A 440 3.37 -32.94 -1.10
CA ALA A 440 3.13 -33.87 -2.20
C ALA A 440 2.70 -33.14 -3.50
N SER A 441 2.42 -31.84 -3.46
CA SER A 441 2.22 -31.00 -4.66
C SER A 441 3.52 -30.43 -5.25
N VAL A 442 4.68 -30.58 -4.59
CA VAL A 442 5.95 -30.02 -5.10
C VAL A 442 6.26 -30.44 -6.55
N PRO A 443 6.11 -31.73 -6.96
CA PRO A 443 6.31 -32.13 -8.36
C PRO A 443 5.38 -31.44 -9.36
N SER A 444 4.19 -31.01 -8.94
CA SER A 444 3.24 -30.27 -9.78
C SER A 444 3.52 -28.77 -9.82
N LEU A 445 4.17 -28.21 -8.79
CA LEU A 445 4.56 -26.79 -8.73
C LEU A 445 5.83 -26.50 -9.52
N VAL A 446 6.81 -27.41 -9.54
CA VAL A 446 8.12 -27.19 -10.20
C VAL A 446 8.02 -26.85 -11.69
N PRO A 447 7.19 -27.52 -12.53
CA PRO A 447 7.05 -27.17 -13.95
C PRO A 447 6.61 -25.72 -14.21
N LEU A 448 5.85 -25.11 -13.28
CA LEU A 448 5.40 -23.72 -13.42
C LEU A 448 6.57 -22.72 -13.38
N LEU A 449 7.70 -23.07 -12.77
CA LEU A 449 8.91 -22.25 -12.74
C LEU A 449 9.55 -22.07 -14.12
N GLY A 450 9.27 -22.97 -15.09
CA GLY A 450 9.78 -22.87 -16.46
C GLY A 450 9.03 -21.90 -17.38
N ARG A 451 7.84 -21.42 -16.97
CA ARG A 451 6.98 -20.57 -17.81
C ARG A 451 7.60 -19.20 -18.07
N SER A 452 7.76 -18.81 -19.32
CA SER A 452 8.45 -17.57 -19.71
C SER A 452 7.88 -16.94 -20.98
N GLY A 453 8.24 -15.67 -21.24
CA GLY A 453 7.82 -14.91 -22.43
C GLY A 453 6.81 -13.79 -22.15
N THR A 454 5.96 -13.92 -21.12
CA THR A 454 4.93 -12.92 -20.78
C THR A 454 4.97 -12.49 -19.31
N THR A 455 4.31 -11.36 -19.01
CA THR A 455 4.05 -10.92 -17.62
C THR A 455 3.09 -11.85 -16.88
N GLN A 456 2.18 -12.51 -17.60
CA GLN A 456 1.26 -13.51 -17.04
C GLN A 456 2.01 -14.77 -16.56
N ASP A 457 3.01 -15.21 -17.33
CA ASP A 457 3.89 -16.31 -16.93
C ASP A 457 4.80 -15.90 -15.76
N ALA A 458 5.23 -14.64 -15.69
CA ALA A 458 5.95 -14.11 -14.53
C ALA A 458 5.09 -14.12 -13.25
N ASP A 459 3.79 -13.80 -13.35
CA ASP A 459 2.84 -13.92 -12.24
C ASP A 459 2.67 -15.38 -11.78
N VAL A 460 2.58 -16.34 -12.71
CA VAL A 460 2.49 -17.78 -12.39
C VAL A 460 3.79 -18.27 -11.75
N ARG A 461 4.97 -17.93 -12.30
CA ARG A 461 6.28 -18.25 -11.68
C ARG A 461 6.39 -17.66 -10.27
N ALA A 462 5.96 -16.42 -10.06
CA ALA A 462 6.03 -15.74 -8.76
C ALA A 462 5.11 -16.38 -7.72
N SER A 463 3.96 -16.92 -8.14
CA SER A 463 3.02 -17.63 -7.27
C SER A 463 3.53 -19.04 -6.93
N ALA A 464 4.01 -19.81 -7.92
CA ALA A 464 4.67 -21.10 -7.72
C ALA A 464 5.91 -21.01 -6.81
N ALA A 465 6.77 -20.00 -7.01
CA ALA A 465 7.91 -19.75 -6.13
C ALA A 465 7.48 -19.34 -4.71
N GLY A 466 6.32 -18.67 -4.57
CA GLY A 466 5.73 -18.40 -3.26
C GLY A 466 5.27 -19.66 -2.54
N ALA A 467 4.64 -20.59 -3.26
CA ALA A 467 4.15 -21.85 -2.74
C ALA A 467 5.28 -22.76 -2.25
N LEU A 468 6.34 -22.93 -3.06
CA LEU A 468 7.53 -23.69 -2.67
C LEU A 468 8.22 -23.09 -1.43
N ALA A 469 8.23 -21.76 -1.30
CA ALA A 469 8.81 -21.04 -0.16
C ALA A 469 7.95 -21.14 1.12
N ALA A 470 6.67 -21.52 0.99
CA ALA A 470 5.81 -21.85 2.12
C ALA A 470 5.96 -23.32 2.55
N ILE A 471 6.10 -24.23 1.58
CA ILE A 471 6.25 -25.69 1.78
C ILE A 471 7.61 -26.08 2.40
N LYS A 472 8.71 -25.46 1.95
CA LYS A 472 10.07 -25.56 2.55
C LYS A 472 10.70 -26.95 2.68
N THR A 473 10.20 -27.99 2.02
CA THR A 473 10.93 -29.28 1.96
C THR A 473 12.24 -29.13 1.17
N ARG A 474 13.15 -30.11 1.31
CA ARG A 474 14.45 -30.09 0.63
C ARG A 474 14.31 -29.96 -0.88
N GLU A 475 13.30 -30.62 -1.46
CA GLU A 475 12.97 -30.62 -2.88
C GLU A 475 12.44 -29.25 -3.32
N ALA A 476 11.55 -28.66 -2.51
CA ALA A 476 10.99 -27.33 -2.77
C ALA A 476 12.07 -26.22 -2.73
N LEU A 477 12.97 -26.29 -1.75
CA LEU A 477 14.10 -25.36 -1.62
C LEU A 477 15.16 -25.58 -2.72
N ALA A 478 15.43 -26.83 -3.12
CA ALA A 478 16.31 -27.13 -4.24
C ALA A 478 15.75 -26.59 -5.57
N ALA A 479 14.45 -26.75 -5.83
CA ALA A 479 13.79 -26.16 -6.99
C ALA A 479 13.88 -24.63 -6.97
N LEU A 480 13.64 -23.98 -5.83
CA LEU A 480 13.79 -22.52 -5.68
C LEU A 480 15.21 -22.02 -5.93
N ALA A 481 16.24 -22.80 -5.58
CA ALA A 481 17.63 -22.39 -5.79
C ALA A 481 17.96 -22.15 -7.27
N THR A 482 17.28 -22.82 -8.20
CA THR A 482 17.41 -22.57 -9.65
C THR A 482 16.98 -21.15 -10.04
N MET A 483 16.01 -20.59 -9.33
CA MET A 483 15.38 -19.29 -9.63
C MET A 483 16.16 -18.07 -9.12
N ARG A 484 17.39 -18.27 -8.60
CA ARG A 484 18.29 -17.19 -8.16
C ARG A 484 18.66 -16.18 -9.27
N ARG A 485 18.46 -16.52 -10.54
CA ARG A 485 18.71 -15.65 -11.70
C ARG A 485 17.45 -15.31 -12.52
N ASP A 486 16.26 -15.49 -11.96
CA ASP A 486 15.01 -15.07 -12.63
C ASP A 486 15.05 -13.56 -12.96
N PRO A 487 14.62 -13.12 -14.17
CA PRO A 487 14.40 -11.71 -14.50
C PRO A 487 13.65 -10.89 -13.42
N GLU A 488 12.64 -11.49 -12.79
CA GLU A 488 11.75 -10.85 -11.83
C GLU A 488 12.43 -10.62 -10.47
N ARG A 489 12.61 -9.36 -10.07
CA ARG A 489 13.20 -9.05 -8.75
C ARG A 489 12.39 -9.66 -7.60
N ARG A 490 11.06 -9.64 -7.69
CA ARG A 490 10.13 -10.26 -6.72
C ARG A 490 10.31 -11.78 -6.57
N ILE A 491 10.76 -12.48 -7.61
CA ILE A 491 11.08 -13.91 -7.54
C ILE A 491 12.43 -14.09 -6.84
N ARG A 492 13.48 -13.34 -7.24
CA ARG A 492 14.79 -13.38 -6.59
C ARG A 492 14.72 -13.00 -5.10
N GLU A 493 13.94 -11.99 -4.74
CA GLU A 493 13.59 -11.61 -3.35
C GLU A 493 12.99 -12.78 -2.57
N THR A 494 12.05 -13.51 -3.18
CA THR A 494 11.41 -14.69 -2.57
C THR A 494 12.44 -15.82 -2.37
N VAL A 495 13.28 -16.10 -3.36
CA VAL A 495 14.33 -17.13 -3.31
C VAL A 495 15.38 -16.82 -2.24
N CYS A 496 15.89 -15.58 -2.20
CA CYS A 496 16.84 -15.16 -1.17
C CYS A 496 16.25 -15.30 0.24
N THR A 497 15.01 -14.83 0.44
CA THR A 497 14.31 -14.94 1.73
C THR A 497 14.08 -16.41 2.15
N ALA A 498 13.70 -17.28 1.20
CA ALA A 498 13.40 -18.68 1.49
C ALA A 498 14.66 -19.52 1.80
N LEU A 499 15.80 -19.16 1.22
CA LEU A 499 17.09 -19.85 1.40
C LEU A 499 18.00 -19.20 2.45
N GLY A 500 17.52 -18.17 3.17
CA GLY A 500 18.27 -17.47 4.22
C GLY A 500 19.44 -16.61 3.71
N PHE A 501 19.47 -16.27 2.42
CA PHE A 501 20.50 -15.39 1.88
C PHE A 501 20.32 -13.94 2.35
N PRO A 502 21.40 -13.19 2.63
CA PRO A 502 21.36 -11.75 2.86
C PRO A 502 20.68 -10.97 1.71
N ALA A 503 20.06 -9.83 2.03
CA ALA A 503 19.23 -9.07 1.08
C ALA A 503 20.00 -8.51 -0.14
N ASP A 504 21.31 -8.32 -0.02
CA ASP A 504 22.26 -8.03 -1.10
C ASP A 504 22.38 -9.15 -2.14
N SER A 505 22.12 -10.40 -1.78
CA SER A 505 22.24 -11.56 -2.68
C SER A 505 21.19 -11.64 -3.79
N ILE A 506 20.24 -10.69 -3.85
CA ILE A 506 19.21 -10.59 -4.90
C ILE A 506 19.83 -10.36 -6.28
N GLY A 507 20.90 -9.56 -6.36
CA GLY A 507 21.63 -9.28 -7.59
C GLY A 507 20.85 -8.52 -8.69
N LEU A 508 21.59 -8.10 -9.71
CA LEU A 508 21.07 -7.45 -10.91
C LEU A 508 20.86 -8.49 -12.03
N VAL A 509 19.67 -8.52 -12.60
CA VAL A 509 19.32 -9.31 -13.80
C VAL A 509 18.51 -8.41 -14.72
N LYS A 510 18.78 -8.45 -16.04
CA LYS A 510 18.02 -7.70 -17.04
C LYS A 510 16.65 -8.37 -17.26
N ASN A 511 15.56 -7.64 -17.05
CA ASN A 511 14.22 -8.11 -17.37
C ASN A 511 13.84 -7.69 -18.81
N PRO A 512 13.58 -8.62 -19.75
CA PRO A 512 13.17 -8.27 -21.11
C PRO A 512 11.73 -7.72 -21.21
N LEU A 513 10.90 -7.92 -20.17
CA LEU A 513 9.55 -7.35 -20.08
C LEU A 513 9.55 -5.88 -19.64
N LEU A 514 10.66 -5.41 -19.06
CA LEU A 514 10.81 -4.07 -18.52
C LEU A 514 11.13 -3.05 -19.62
N ARG A 515 10.23 -2.08 -19.82
CA ARG A 515 10.35 -1.01 -20.82
C ARG A 515 10.56 0.33 -20.15
N ALA A 516 11.53 1.09 -20.64
CA ALA A 516 11.62 2.53 -20.41
C ALA A 516 11.23 3.23 -21.72
N PRO A 517 9.95 3.59 -21.95
CA PRO A 517 9.57 4.40 -23.10
C PRO A 517 10.37 5.70 -23.17
N ALA A 518 10.82 6.06 -24.38
CA ALA A 518 11.54 7.30 -24.62
C ALA A 518 10.62 8.51 -24.36
N VAL A 519 11.05 9.40 -23.48
CA VAL A 519 10.30 10.58 -23.02
C VAL A 519 10.10 11.55 -24.18
N LYS A 520 8.85 11.85 -24.55
CA LYS A 520 8.50 12.83 -25.59
C LYS A 520 7.94 14.11 -24.96
N PRO A 521 7.72 15.18 -25.73
CA PRO A 521 6.86 16.28 -25.30
C PRO A 521 5.46 15.75 -24.95
N VAL A 522 5.12 15.81 -23.66
CA VAL A 522 3.91 15.21 -23.08
C VAL A 522 2.93 16.28 -22.57
N PRO A 523 1.60 16.00 -22.62
CA PRO A 523 0.55 16.88 -22.08
C PRO A 523 0.80 17.24 -20.62
N ARG A 524 0.39 18.43 -20.16
CA ARG A 524 0.60 18.84 -18.76
C ARG A 524 -0.44 18.24 -17.81
N THR A 525 -1.62 17.92 -18.34
CA THR A 525 -2.78 17.46 -17.59
C THR A 525 -3.57 16.39 -18.36
N ALA A 526 -4.41 15.67 -17.63
CA ALA A 526 -5.46 14.84 -18.22
C ALA A 526 -6.81 15.12 -17.54
N GLN A 527 -7.87 15.07 -18.34
CA GLN A 527 -9.26 15.14 -17.92
C GLN A 527 -9.85 13.73 -18.07
N ILE A 528 -10.12 13.08 -16.95
CA ILE A 528 -10.70 11.74 -16.87
C ILE A 528 -12.20 11.92 -16.64
N ARG A 529 -13.02 11.55 -17.62
CA ARG A 529 -14.48 11.52 -17.49
C ARG A 529 -14.89 10.13 -17.00
N THR A 530 -15.61 10.07 -15.90
CA THR A 530 -16.18 8.85 -15.31
C THR A 530 -17.70 8.94 -15.30
N GLU A 531 -18.38 7.84 -14.94
CA GLU A 531 -19.83 7.81 -14.69
C GLU A 531 -20.26 8.68 -13.50
N ARG A 532 -19.33 9.12 -12.64
CA ARG A 532 -19.59 9.99 -11.48
C ARG A 532 -19.26 11.47 -11.73
N GLY A 533 -18.67 11.82 -12.88
CA GLY A 533 -18.32 13.19 -13.24
C GLY A 533 -16.98 13.32 -13.96
N ILE A 534 -16.29 14.43 -13.74
CA ILE A 534 -14.99 14.73 -14.37
C ILE A 534 -13.93 14.96 -13.28
N VAL A 535 -12.80 14.28 -13.42
CA VAL A 535 -11.59 14.48 -12.61
C VAL A 535 -10.50 15.08 -13.50
N GLN A 536 -9.81 16.10 -13.02
CA GLN A 536 -8.62 16.65 -13.69
C GLN A 536 -7.38 16.30 -12.88
N ILE A 537 -6.37 15.72 -13.54
CA ILE A 537 -5.06 15.45 -12.97
C ILE A 537 -3.98 16.28 -13.67
N ALA A 538 -2.96 16.71 -12.93
CA ALA A 538 -1.74 17.32 -13.47
C ALA A 538 -0.56 16.37 -13.24
N PHE A 539 0.31 16.23 -14.24
CA PHE A 539 1.42 15.27 -14.23
C PHE A 539 2.71 15.86 -13.66
N ASP A 540 3.53 15.03 -13.01
CA ASP A 540 4.90 15.37 -12.63
C ASP A 540 5.93 14.67 -13.54
N HIS A 541 6.17 15.31 -14.69
CA HIS A 541 7.20 14.90 -15.65
C HIS A 541 8.63 15.06 -15.13
N ALA A 542 8.86 15.85 -14.07
CA ALA A 542 10.19 16.10 -13.52
C ALA A 542 10.61 15.03 -12.50
N ARG A 543 9.65 14.25 -11.97
CA ARG A 543 9.85 13.22 -10.95
C ARG A 543 9.42 11.81 -11.36
N ALA A 544 8.63 11.66 -12.41
CA ALA A 544 8.20 10.36 -12.95
C ALA A 544 7.98 10.33 -14.49
N PRO A 545 8.93 10.82 -15.31
CA PRO A 545 8.74 10.96 -16.77
C PRO A 545 8.38 9.64 -17.48
N VAL A 546 8.97 8.51 -17.09
CA VAL A 546 8.72 7.20 -17.74
C VAL A 546 7.30 6.71 -17.43
N THR A 547 6.86 6.88 -16.18
CA THR A 547 5.52 6.51 -15.72
C THR A 547 4.45 7.38 -16.40
N VAL A 548 4.71 8.69 -16.57
CA VAL A 548 3.77 9.57 -17.26
C VAL A 548 3.71 9.29 -18.77
N GLU A 549 4.83 9.13 -19.48
CA GLU A 549 4.80 8.79 -20.92
C GLU A 549 4.05 7.48 -21.15
N ASN A 550 4.22 6.48 -20.28
CA ASN A 550 3.44 5.25 -20.29
C ASN A 550 1.93 5.52 -20.11
N PHE A 551 1.52 6.28 -19.08
CA PHE A 551 0.10 6.60 -18.86
C PHE A 551 -0.50 7.39 -20.03
N VAL A 552 0.23 8.39 -20.55
CA VAL A 552 -0.16 9.21 -21.69
C VAL A 552 -0.29 8.38 -22.97
N SER A 553 0.64 7.46 -23.23
CA SER A 553 0.59 6.57 -24.39
C SER A 553 -0.57 5.58 -24.31
N LEU A 554 -0.86 5.02 -23.13
CA LEU A 554 -2.05 4.18 -22.90
C LEU A 554 -3.36 4.99 -23.06
N ALA A 555 -3.41 6.22 -22.57
CA ALA A 555 -4.55 7.12 -22.75
C ALA A 555 -4.77 7.52 -24.23
N ARG A 556 -3.69 7.80 -24.99
CA ARG A 556 -3.74 8.04 -26.45
C ARG A 556 -4.29 6.84 -27.21
N ALA A 557 -3.96 5.62 -26.79
CA ALA A 557 -4.48 4.38 -27.34
C ALA A 557 -5.93 4.05 -26.88
N GLY A 558 -6.55 4.90 -26.06
CA GLY A 558 -7.89 4.69 -25.51
C GLY A 558 -7.98 3.57 -24.47
N TYR A 559 -6.84 3.07 -23.95
CA TYR A 559 -6.77 1.87 -23.11
C TYR A 559 -7.70 1.89 -21.90
N PHE A 560 -7.85 3.06 -21.25
CA PHE A 560 -8.68 3.24 -20.06
C PHE A 560 -10.19 3.35 -20.36
N ASN A 561 -10.59 3.51 -21.63
CA ASN A 561 -11.99 3.74 -21.98
C ASN A 561 -12.81 2.45 -21.77
N GLY A 562 -13.84 2.53 -20.93
CA GLY A 562 -14.68 1.40 -20.55
C GLY A 562 -14.12 0.54 -19.41
N ILE A 563 -12.86 0.74 -18.98
CA ILE A 563 -12.31 0.07 -17.79
C ILE A 563 -13.07 0.56 -16.55
N ALA A 564 -13.28 -0.38 -15.62
CA ALA A 564 -13.95 -0.13 -14.35
C ALA A 564 -12.94 0.00 -13.19
N PHE A 565 -13.28 0.85 -12.22
CA PHE A 565 -12.58 0.97 -10.95
C PHE A 565 -12.75 -0.32 -10.13
N HIS A 566 -11.86 -1.28 -10.39
CA HIS A 566 -11.86 -2.63 -9.81
C HIS A 566 -11.62 -2.66 -8.31
N ARG A 567 -11.03 -1.61 -7.73
CA ARG A 567 -10.60 -1.64 -6.34
C ARG A 567 -10.72 -0.27 -5.67
N VAL A 568 -11.84 -0.09 -4.98
CA VAL A 568 -12.10 1.03 -4.06
C VAL A 568 -11.93 0.51 -2.62
N VAL A 569 -11.33 1.31 -1.74
CA VAL A 569 -11.24 1.00 -0.30
C VAL A 569 -11.59 2.24 0.52
N PRO A 570 -12.66 2.23 1.35
CA PRO A 570 -13.14 3.39 2.10
C PRO A 570 -12.05 4.13 2.88
N ASN A 571 -11.88 5.42 2.58
CA ASN A 571 -10.85 6.29 3.13
C ASN A 571 -9.38 5.81 2.91
N PHE A 572 -9.10 5.05 1.85
CA PHE A 572 -7.74 4.70 1.45
C PHE A 572 -7.42 5.09 0.00
N VAL A 573 -7.91 4.34 -0.99
CA VAL A 573 -7.67 4.60 -2.43
C VAL A 573 -8.86 4.18 -3.29
N VAL A 574 -8.96 4.78 -4.47
CA VAL A 574 -9.63 4.17 -5.65
C VAL A 574 -8.56 3.76 -6.66
N GLN A 575 -8.73 2.63 -7.35
CA GLN A 575 -7.74 2.06 -8.27
C GLN A 575 -8.40 1.53 -9.54
N ASP A 576 -7.71 1.74 -10.67
CA ASP A 576 -8.16 1.53 -12.05
C ASP A 576 -7.01 0.93 -12.90
N GLY A 577 -7.25 0.65 -14.18
CA GLY A 577 -6.23 0.27 -15.17
C GLY A 577 -5.97 -1.23 -15.26
N CYS A 578 -6.79 -2.05 -14.59
CA CYS A 578 -6.81 -3.50 -14.76
C CYS A 578 -7.75 -3.86 -15.93
N PRO A 579 -7.24 -4.43 -17.04
CA PRO A 579 -8.07 -4.68 -18.23
C PRO A 579 -9.11 -5.79 -18.02
N ARG A 580 -8.86 -6.71 -17.08
CA ARG A 580 -9.80 -7.77 -16.66
C ARG A 580 -10.81 -7.30 -15.62
N GLY A 581 -10.57 -6.14 -14.99
CA GLY A 581 -11.31 -5.65 -13.84
C GLY A 581 -11.12 -6.44 -12.55
N ASP A 582 -10.29 -7.49 -12.48
CA ASP A 582 -10.12 -8.37 -11.30
C ASP A 582 -8.82 -8.12 -10.48
N GLY A 583 -8.09 -7.05 -10.82
CA GLY A 583 -6.79 -6.71 -10.23
C GLY A 583 -5.59 -7.39 -10.90
N TRP A 584 -5.78 -8.31 -11.84
CA TRP A 584 -4.69 -8.98 -12.56
C TRP A 584 -4.42 -8.41 -13.95
N GLY A 585 -3.20 -8.65 -14.45
CA GLY A 585 -2.77 -8.23 -15.77
C GLY A 585 -2.53 -6.72 -15.92
N GLY A 586 -2.21 -6.34 -17.15
CA GLY A 586 -1.80 -4.98 -17.52
C GLY A 586 -1.54 -4.88 -19.03
N PRO A 587 -0.58 -4.05 -19.50
CA PRO A 587 -0.42 -3.73 -20.92
C PRO A 587 0.53 -4.71 -21.67
N GLY A 588 0.82 -5.88 -21.09
CA GLY A 588 1.73 -6.89 -21.67
C GLY A 588 3.23 -6.61 -21.49
N TYR A 589 3.59 -5.56 -20.75
CA TYR A 589 4.95 -5.19 -20.38
C TYR A 589 4.96 -4.50 -19.01
N GLU A 590 6.15 -4.29 -18.46
CA GLU A 590 6.35 -3.60 -17.18
C GLU A 590 7.16 -2.29 -17.36
N ILE A 591 7.09 -1.37 -16.39
CA ILE A 591 7.90 -0.15 -16.34
C ILE A 591 8.68 -0.02 -15.01
N PRO A 592 9.88 0.59 -15.02
CA PRO A 592 10.69 0.75 -13.81
C PRO A 592 10.03 1.69 -12.79
N CYS A 593 10.31 1.47 -11.51
CA CYS A 593 9.81 2.34 -10.45
C CYS A 593 10.62 3.64 -10.33
N GLU A 594 9.93 4.77 -10.43
CA GLU A 594 10.48 6.13 -10.25
C GLU A 594 10.10 6.67 -8.86
N TYR A 595 10.52 5.94 -7.81
CA TYR A 595 10.26 6.35 -6.44
C TYR A 595 10.81 7.77 -6.17
N ASN A 596 9.97 8.64 -5.62
CA ASN A 596 10.30 10.04 -5.43
C ASN A 596 9.88 10.53 -4.03
N ASP A 597 10.22 11.79 -3.77
CA ASP A 597 10.14 12.49 -2.50
C ASP A 597 8.79 13.19 -2.25
N HIS A 598 7.75 12.81 -3.01
CA HIS A 598 6.39 13.31 -2.79
C HIS A 598 5.68 12.57 -1.66
N ALA A 599 5.12 13.33 -0.72
CA ALA A 599 4.19 12.81 0.26
C ALA A 599 2.89 12.34 -0.42
N TYR A 600 2.36 11.20 0.02
CA TYR A 600 1.03 10.76 -0.40
C TYR A 600 0.00 11.48 0.47
N VAL A 601 -0.55 12.58 -0.03
CA VAL A 601 -1.66 13.36 0.57
C VAL A 601 -2.99 12.96 -0.07
N THR A 602 -4.11 13.61 0.26
CA THR A 602 -5.38 13.39 -0.48
C THR A 602 -5.22 13.84 -1.94
N GLY A 603 -5.70 13.05 -2.90
CA GLY A 603 -5.64 13.37 -4.33
C GLY A 603 -4.30 13.07 -5.01
N THR A 604 -3.29 12.54 -4.31
CA THR A 604 -2.05 12.06 -4.93
C THR A 604 -2.33 10.82 -5.78
N VAL A 605 -1.82 10.81 -7.01
CA VAL A 605 -1.99 9.73 -7.99
C VAL A 605 -0.72 8.88 -8.08
N GLY A 606 -0.86 7.57 -7.89
CA GLY A 606 0.27 6.64 -7.86
C GLY A 606 0.13 5.45 -8.82
N MET A 607 1.27 4.93 -9.27
CA MET A 607 1.36 3.70 -10.06
C MET A 607 1.22 2.48 -9.14
N ALA A 608 0.35 1.53 -9.46
CA ALA A 608 0.18 0.29 -8.68
C ALA A 608 1.28 -0.73 -9.04
N LEU A 609 1.62 -1.61 -8.09
CA LEU A 609 2.79 -2.50 -8.18
C LEU A 609 2.51 -3.87 -7.54
N SER A 610 3.00 -4.93 -8.19
CA SER A 610 3.08 -6.32 -7.70
C SER A 610 4.48 -6.69 -7.16
N GLY A 611 5.45 -5.79 -7.31
CA GLY A 611 6.83 -5.86 -6.83
C GLY A 611 7.58 -4.58 -7.21
N LYS A 612 8.89 -4.49 -6.92
CA LYS A 612 9.70 -3.42 -7.52
C LYS A 612 9.86 -3.67 -9.01
N ASP A 613 9.73 -2.60 -9.79
CA ASP A 613 9.86 -2.53 -11.26
C ASP A 613 8.78 -3.29 -12.04
N THR A 614 7.62 -3.56 -11.40
CA THR A 614 6.44 -4.18 -12.03
C THR A 614 5.32 -3.15 -12.31
N GLY A 615 5.66 -1.90 -12.65
CA GLY A 615 4.65 -0.88 -13.01
C GLY A 615 4.03 -1.18 -14.36
N GLY A 616 2.87 -0.61 -14.68
CA GLY A 616 2.21 -0.88 -15.97
C GLY A 616 1.03 0.04 -16.23
N SER A 617 -0.16 -0.54 -16.41
CA SER A 617 -1.39 0.22 -16.63
C SER A 617 -2.16 0.55 -15.36
N GLN A 618 -1.98 -0.21 -14.27
CA GLN A 618 -2.78 -0.06 -13.05
C GLN A 618 -2.34 1.14 -12.21
N TRP A 619 -3.28 2.00 -11.83
CA TRP A 619 -3.00 3.27 -11.13
C TRP A 619 -4.07 3.55 -10.07
N PHE A 620 -3.76 4.41 -9.10
CA PHE A 620 -4.66 4.73 -7.98
C PHE A 620 -4.65 6.21 -7.59
N VAL A 621 -5.76 6.68 -7.02
CA VAL A 621 -5.88 7.98 -6.34
C VAL A 621 -6.12 7.76 -4.85
N THR A 622 -5.47 8.56 -4.02
CA THR A 622 -5.58 8.52 -2.55
C THR A 622 -6.77 9.32 -2.01
N LEU A 623 -7.59 8.69 -1.17
CA LEU A 623 -8.77 9.31 -0.53
C LEU A 623 -8.42 10.02 0.79
N SER A 624 -7.26 9.72 1.38
CA SER A 624 -6.67 10.40 2.53
C SER A 624 -5.15 10.16 2.53
N PRO A 625 -4.34 10.93 3.28
CA PRO A 625 -2.89 10.77 3.29
C PRO A 625 -2.40 9.35 3.65
N GLN A 626 -1.41 8.84 2.92
CA GLN A 626 -0.87 7.48 3.08
C GLN A 626 0.67 7.41 3.17
N PRO A 627 1.31 7.86 4.28
CA PRO A 627 2.77 7.85 4.42
C PRO A 627 3.47 6.48 4.37
N ARG A 628 2.67 5.39 4.32
CA ARG A 628 3.14 4.01 4.09
C ARG A 628 3.40 3.66 2.62
N LEU A 629 3.03 4.53 1.67
CA LEU A 629 3.27 4.36 0.22
C LEU A 629 4.52 5.11 -0.26
N GLU A 630 4.91 6.15 0.47
CA GLU A 630 6.13 6.96 0.24
C GLU A 630 7.38 6.07 0.20
N GLY A 631 8.25 6.29 -0.78
CA GLY A 631 9.45 5.46 -1.03
C GLY A 631 9.16 4.04 -1.53
N ARG A 632 7.90 3.68 -1.84
CA ARG A 632 7.49 2.32 -2.23
C ARG A 632 6.62 2.24 -3.50
N TYR A 633 6.06 3.37 -3.93
CA TYR A 633 5.25 3.51 -5.15
C TYR A 633 5.64 4.81 -5.85
N THR A 634 5.51 4.89 -7.18
CA THR A 634 5.73 6.11 -7.94
C THR A 634 4.54 7.07 -7.75
N VAL A 635 4.78 8.32 -7.34
CA VAL A 635 3.83 9.42 -7.57
C VAL A 635 4.11 10.00 -8.96
N PHE A 636 3.08 10.07 -9.81
CA PHE A 636 3.24 10.59 -11.19
C PHE A 636 2.24 11.70 -11.56
N ALA A 637 1.22 11.92 -10.75
CA ALA A 637 0.26 13.01 -10.92
C ALA A 637 -0.42 13.40 -9.59
N ALA A 638 -1.15 14.52 -9.60
CA ALA A 638 -2.06 14.93 -8.54
C ALA A 638 -3.40 15.38 -9.12
N VAL A 639 -4.50 15.07 -8.42
CA VAL A 639 -5.84 15.62 -8.73
C VAL A 639 -5.82 17.13 -8.45
N THR A 640 -6.21 17.92 -9.46
CA THR A 640 -6.30 19.38 -9.39
C THR A 640 -7.75 19.88 -9.38
N ARG A 641 -8.71 19.10 -9.91
CA ARG A 641 -10.16 19.34 -9.83
C ARG A 641 -10.91 18.00 -9.80
N GLY A 642 -12.10 17.95 -9.20
CA GLY A 642 -12.93 16.74 -9.18
C GLY A 642 -12.62 15.77 -8.04
N MET A 643 -12.06 16.21 -6.91
CA MET A 643 -11.82 15.31 -5.77
C MET A 643 -13.15 14.80 -5.18
N GLU A 644 -14.18 15.62 -5.22
CA GLU A 644 -15.56 15.28 -4.87
C GLU A 644 -16.22 14.32 -5.89
N VAL A 645 -15.65 14.15 -7.09
CA VAL A 645 -16.00 13.02 -7.98
C VAL A 645 -15.25 11.77 -7.54
N VAL A 646 -13.95 11.86 -7.23
CA VAL A 646 -13.14 10.73 -6.74
C VAL A 646 -13.72 10.12 -5.44
N GLU A 647 -14.21 10.94 -4.51
CA GLU A 647 -14.87 10.51 -3.27
C GLU A 647 -16.27 9.89 -3.46
N ARG A 648 -16.80 9.88 -4.70
CA ARG A 648 -18.06 9.21 -5.07
C ARG A 648 -17.84 7.98 -5.96
N ILE A 649 -16.60 7.65 -6.31
CA ILE A 649 -16.28 6.45 -7.10
C ILE A 649 -16.47 5.21 -6.23
N MET A 650 -17.37 4.34 -6.64
CA MET A 650 -17.64 3.04 -6.05
C MET A 650 -17.15 1.91 -6.98
N PRO A 651 -16.93 0.68 -6.47
CA PRO A 651 -16.34 -0.37 -7.27
C PRO A 651 -17.24 -0.75 -8.44
N GLY A 652 -16.70 -0.71 -9.65
CA GLY A 652 -17.44 -1.05 -10.87
C GLY A 652 -17.90 0.15 -11.70
N ASP A 653 -17.84 1.36 -11.14
CA ASP A 653 -17.93 2.60 -11.90
C ASP A 653 -16.85 2.64 -12.99
N ARG A 654 -17.12 3.27 -14.14
CA ARG A 654 -16.23 3.24 -15.32
C ARG A 654 -15.63 4.59 -15.67
N ILE A 655 -14.47 4.53 -16.32
CA ILE A 655 -13.91 5.63 -17.10
C ILE A 655 -14.58 5.62 -18.49
N LEU A 656 -15.20 6.73 -18.85
CA LEU A 656 -15.88 6.91 -20.14
C LEU A 656 -14.96 7.47 -21.22
N SER A 657 -13.96 8.28 -20.84
CA SER A 657 -12.91 8.77 -21.74
C SER A 657 -11.80 9.50 -20.98
N VAL A 658 -10.55 9.35 -21.42
CA VAL A 658 -9.43 10.20 -20.99
C VAL A 658 -9.06 11.20 -22.10
N THR A 659 -9.09 12.49 -21.78
CA THR A 659 -8.71 13.58 -22.70
C THR A 659 -7.44 14.26 -22.20
N LEU A 660 -6.44 14.41 -23.06
CA LEU A 660 -5.13 14.97 -22.71
C LEU A 660 -5.04 16.46 -23.05
N LYS A 661 -4.37 17.27 -22.20
CA LYS A 661 -4.16 18.72 -22.39
C LYS A 661 -2.81 19.16 -21.82
#